data_AF-A0A6V8LCC6-F1
#
_entry.id   AF-A0A6V8LCC6-F1
#
_cell.length_a   1.000
_cell.length_b   1.000
_cell.length_c   1.000
_cell.angle_alpha   90.00
_cell.angle_beta   90.00
_cell.angle_gamma   90.00
#
_symmetry.space_group_name_H-M   'P 1'
#
loop_
_entity.id
_entity.type
_entity.pdbx_description
1 polymer ?
#
loop_
_entity_poly.entity_id
_entity_poly.type
_entity_poly.pdbx_seq_one_letter_code
_entity_poly.pdbx_strand_id
1 'polypeptide(L)'
;MAPRDEADTMLRRIARGYGSAPSWRDWLVTEMCRQPVAVTQAVRDLLVEQPEQYASTEAHRAALAWVADRLDEHLPRRYALTADLPPSELARRLLVVLAPLAPDYFYWQGPACAEIGDLLVAQPPEDRVELSREFLRYLDAGSGQPPIPALTTLLGRLVEAGGAVDVPALFTWYGRQVAGGVPGADALLVAEFAAGRPWPLALAAVRREAVMFGANHVTALPAAEPLWPTVNPGEPWADRLIADVEALPEDRRAAWHALFTHATGATQARPSDRWRQTGAALVAEVGEADFADRTIGWLALVGKPRSTPLHLGLDDGDHNQGFDPYNATALRGMVWLLADRPPSPAIVRLLGAMAETALRKVPGIGPRSPKLANAAVYALSRLDDPGAVGELARLCARVTHKGTLKEVEKALNARAAALGVSRDEVDELAIPSYGLEDVGRRAEKLGTTVAEVRVTGIEASLHWHNAAGRPVKSPPAEVRREHAEALTELKASVKEIGKMLTAQRDRLDRMVLSRREWRYAAWRERYLDHPLVGTLARRLIWTVDGTACCWAEDAMRTVDGAVLDCPAEATVELWHPIGQPVPAVLAWREFLERHGITQPFKQAHRETYPRTDAEGATGTYSNRFAAHIVRQHQFHALAAVRGWRSVLRMMVDDVYPPPTRELPEWGLRAEFWVAGAGDDYESDANESGAYLRLATDQVRFYPIDAPQHQAHASGGEYEQWLGADQQPTAPLPLESVPALVFSEVMRDVDLFVGVASVGNDPTWSDGGPGGRFREYWASYSFGELSATAQTRRDLLTRLLPRLAIAERCEIAGRFLRVRGDLRTYKIHLGSGNILMEPQDEYLCIVPDRSAPSGTDGLFLPFEGDRTLALVLSKAILLAGDTRITDRTIVRQIRP
;
A
#
# COMPACT_ATOMS: atom_id res chain seq x y z
N MET A 1 -44.56 -16.23 3.14
CA MET A 1 -45.10 -17.58 3.41
C MET A 1 -44.36 -18.13 4.63
N ALA A 2 -44.71 -19.26 5.24
CA ALA A 2 -43.76 -19.87 6.19
C ALA A 2 -42.50 -20.30 5.40
N PRO A 3 -41.28 -20.23 5.96
CA PRO A 3 -40.04 -20.56 5.22
C PRO A 3 -40.06 -21.95 4.56
N ARG A 4 -40.78 -22.90 5.16
CA ARG A 4 -41.03 -24.24 4.59
C ARG A 4 -41.89 -24.22 3.34
N ASP A 5 -42.92 -23.38 3.25
CA ASP A 5 -43.80 -23.32 2.08
C ASP A 5 -43.10 -22.67 0.87
N GLU A 6 -42.19 -21.73 1.14
CA GLU A 6 -41.32 -21.10 0.12
C GLU A 6 -40.32 -22.11 -0.46
N ALA A 7 -39.65 -22.87 0.41
CA ALA A 7 -38.78 -23.98 0.01
C ALA A 7 -39.52 -25.03 -0.83
N ASP A 8 -40.73 -25.41 -0.42
CA ASP A 8 -41.54 -26.41 -1.11
C ASP A 8 -41.99 -25.95 -2.51
N THR A 9 -42.27 -24.65 -2.65
CA THR A 9 -42.63 -24.01 -3.93
C THR A 9 -41.44 -23.94 -4.88
N MET A 10 -40.26 -23.61 -4.33
CA MET A 10 -39.00 -23.56 -5.07
C MET A 10 -38.61 -24.93 -5.64
N LEU A 11 -38.60 -25.97 -4.79
CA LEU A 11 -38.24 -27.33 -5.21
C LEU A 11 -39.23 -27.92 -6.24
N ARG A 12 -40.53 -27.59 -6.14
CA ARG A 12 -41.55 -27.93 -7.16
C ARG A 12 -41.23 -27.35 -8.53
N ARG A 13 -40.74 -26.11 -8.58
CA ARG A 13 -40.45 -25.41 -9.83
C ARG A 13 -39.23 -26.01 -10.52
N ILE A 14 -38.20 -26.36 -9.76
CA ILE A 14 -37.02 -27.10 -10.25
C ILE A 14 -37.46 -28.43 -10.84
N ALA A 15 -38.28 -29.21 -10.12
CA ALA A 15 -38.81 -30.47 -10.63
C ALA A 15 -39.59 -30.31 -11.95
N ARG A 16 -40.36 -29.23 -12.14
CA ARG A 16 -41.07 -28.96 -13.40
C ARG A 16 -40.14 -28.67 -14.58
N GLY A 17 -38.97 -28.07 -14.35
CA GLY A 17 -37.98 -27.75 -15.39
C GLY A 17 -37.40 -28.98 -16.09
N TYR A 18 -37.52 -30.16 -15.47
CA TYR A 18 -36.92 -31.41 -15.92
C TYR A 18 -37.94 -32.51 -16.29
N GLY A 19 -39.25 -32.20 -16.26
CA GLY A 19 -40.32 -33.10 -16.71
C GLY A 19 -41.40 -33.40 -15.66
N SER A 20 -42.59 -33.79 -16.12
CA SER A 20 -43.76 -34.02 -15.26
C SER A 20 -43.77 -35.43 -14.66
N ALA A 21 -43.59 -35.54 -13.34
CA ALA A 21 -43.81 -36.77 -12.58
C ALA A 21 -44.97 -36.63 -11.57
N PRO A 22 -45.68 -37.73 -11.21
CA PRO A 22 -46.86 -37.69 -10.34
C PRO A 22 -46.58 -37.18 -8.92
N SER A 23 -45.32 -37.28 -8.47
CA SER A 23 -44.80 -36.73 -7.23
C SER A 23 -43.47 -36.05 -7.53
N TRP A 24 -43.47 -34.71 -7.50
CA TRP A 24 -42.26 -33.91 -7.75
C TRP A 24 -41.17 -34.20 -6.72
N ARG A 25 -41.54 -34.59 -5.48
CA ARG A 25 -40.59 -34.94 -4.42
C ARG A 25 -39.85 -36.23 -4.75
N ASP A 26 -40.58 -37.29 -5.14
CA ASP A 26 -39.97 -38.59 -5.47
C ASP A 26 -39.13 -38.50 -6.75
N TRP A 27 -39.56 -37.68 -7.71
CA TRP A 27 -38.79 -37.39 -8.91
C TRP A 27 -37.53 -36.59 -8.59
N LEU A 28 -37.63 -35.54 -7.77
CA LEU A 28 -36.48 -34.73 -7.39
C LEU A 28 -35.47 -35.58 -6.61
N VAL A 29 -35.93 -36.46 -5.71
CA VAL A 29 -35.08 -37.46 -5.03
C VAL A 29 -34.43 -38.40 -6.06
N THR A 30 -35.17 -38.90 -7.04
CA THR A 30 -34.65 -39.80 -8.09
C THR A 30 -33.58 -39.12 -8.95
N GLU A 31 -33.81 -37.87 -9.36
CA GLU A 31 -32.89 -37.11 -10.22
C GLU A 31 -31.72 -36.53 -9.41
N MET A 32 -31.92 -36.11 -8.17
CA MET A 32 -30.82 -35.78 -7.24
C MET A 32 -29.93 -37.01 -7.01
N CYS A 33 -30.51 -38.20 -6.93
CA CYS A 33 -29.76 -39.43 -6.83
C CYS A 33 -29.07 -39.82 -8.16
N ARG A 34 -29.47 -39.25 -9.31
CA ARG A 34 -28.93 -39.55 -10.65
C ARG A 34 -27.89 -38.52 -11.12
N GLN A 35 -28.12 -37.26 -10.82
CA GLN A 35 -27.33 -36.08 -11.21
C GLN A 35 -27.31 -35.05 -10.07
N PRO A 36 -26.76 -35.40 -8.89
CA PRO A 36 -26.78 -34.53 -7.71
C PRO A 36 -26.19 -33.14 -7.97
N VAL A 37 -25.12 -33.06 -8.79
CA VAL A 37 -24.48 -31.79 -9.18
C VAL A 37 -25.44 -30.88 -9.95
N ALA A 38 -26.14 -31.43 -10.95
CA ALA A 38 -27.03 -30.64 -11.82
C ALA A 38 -28.25 -30.12 -11.04
N VAL A 39 -28.76 -30.92 -10.10
CA VAL A 39 -29.91 -30.50 -9.29
C VAL A 39 -29.51 -29.48 -8.23
N THR A 40 -28.40 -29.67 -7.51
CA THR A 40 -27.90 -28.68 -6.52
C THR A 40 -27.49 -27.37 -7.19
N GLN A 41 -26.88 -27.43 -8.38
CA GLN A 41 -26.56 -26.23 -9.16
C GLN A 41 -27.83 -25.54 -9.66
N ALA A 42 -28.84 -26.29 -10.14
CA ALA A 42 -30.11 -25.71 -10.54
C ALA A 42 -30.88 -25.05 -9.38
N VAL A 43 -30.80 -25.60 -8.16
CA VAL A 43 -31.31 -24.97 -6.92
C VAL A 43 -30.63 -23.62 -6.69
N ARG A 44 -29.31 -23.54 -6.92
CA ARG A 44 -28.50 -22.33 -6.72
C ARG A 44 -28.75 -21.28 -7.81
N ASP A 45 -28.77 -21.69 -9.08
CA ASP A 45 -28.95 -20.79 -10.22
C ASP A 45 -30.31 -20.09 -10.19
N LEU A 46 -31.37 -20.82 -9.82
CA LEU A 46 -32.73 -20.28 -9.72
C LEU A 46 -32.86 -19.16 -8.68
N LEU A 47 -31.97 -19.13 -7.68
CA LEU A 47 -31.93 -18.11 -6.63
C LEU A 47 -31.11 -16.89 -7.04
N VAL A 48 -30.04 -17.10 -7.82
CA VAL A 48 -29.24 -16.01 -8.40
C VAL A 48 -30.08 -15.21 -9.40
N GLU A 49 -30.94 -15.88 -10.17
CA GLU A 49 -31.80 -15.23 -11.16
C GLU A 49 -32.92 -14.38 -10.56
N GLN A 50 -33.41 -14.65 -9.33
CA GLN A 50 -34.53 -13.92 -8.70
C GLN A 50 -34.41 -13.73 -7.17
N PRO A 51 -33.43 -12.93 -6.70
CA PRO A 51 -33.16 -12.73 -5.28
C PRO A 51 -34.30 -12.06 -4.50
N GLU A 52 -35.07 -11.17 -5.13
CA GLU A 52 -36.18 -10.45 -4.49
C GLU A 52 -37.40 -11.34 -4.19
N GLN A 53 -37.58 -12.44 -4.92
CA GLN A 53 -38.76 -13.31 -4.79
C GLN A 53 -38.59 -14.37 -3.67
N TYR A 54 -37.36 -14.69 -3.25
CA TYR A 54 -37.04 -15.78 -2.32
C TYR A 54 -36.14 -15.33 -1.15
N ALA A 55 -36.24 -14.05 -0.77
CA ALA A 55 -35.26 -13.26 -0.02
C ALA A 55 -34.92 -13.66 1.43
N SER A 56 -35.39 -14.79 1.98
CA SER A 56 -35.02 -15.19 3.34
C SER A 56 -33.89 -16.24 3.35
N THR A 57 -32.78 -15.95 4.06
CA THR A 57 -31.71 -16.93 4.39
C THR A 57 -32.23 -18.18 5.12
N GLU A 58 -33.47 -18.15 5.61
CA GLU A 58 -34.11 -19.25 6.32
C GLU A 58 -34.85 -20.21 5.38
N ALA A 59 -35.50 -19.72 4.31
CA ALA A 59 -36.06 -20.58 3.26
C ALA A 59 -34.96 -21.30 2.47
N HIS A 60 -33.84 -20.61 2.20
CA HIS A 60 -32.63 -21.21 1.62
C HIS A 60 -32.11 -22.36 2.49
N ARG A 61 -31.90 -22.12 3.79
CA ARG A 61 -31.48 -23.17 4.73
C ARG A 61 -32.49 -24.31 4.85
N ALA A 62 -33.80 -24.02 4.81
CA ALA A 62 -34.84 -25.04 4.90
C ALA A 62 -34.93 -25.93 3.64
N ALA A 63 -34.77 -25.36 2.44
CA ALA A 63 -34.74 -26.12 1.19
C ALA A 63 -33.51 -27.03 1.12
N LEU A 64 -32.34 -26.48 1.47
CA LEU A 64 -31.09 -27.22 1.56
C LEU A 64 -31.13 -28.33 2.63
N ALA A 65 -31.71 -28.06 3.81
CA ALA A 65 -31.89 -29.06 4.85
C ALA A 65 -32.83 -30.20 4.41
N TRP A 66 -33.91 -29.89 3.69
CA TRP A 66 -34.81 -30.92 3.15
C TRP A 66 -34.14 -31.79 2.07
N VAL A 67 -33.34 -31.17 1.20
CA VAL A 67 -32.51 -31.84 0.19
C VAL A 67 -31.49 -32.75 0.88
N ALA A 68 -30.86 -32.28 1.96
CA ALA A 68 -29.89 -33.05 2.76
C ALA A 68 -30.52 -34.27 3.45
N ASP A 69 -31.64 -34.09 4.16
CA ASP A 69 -32.36 -35.18 4.85
C ASP A 69 -32.73 -36.34 3.90
N ARG A 70 -33.01 -36.05 2.63
CA ARG A 70 -33.39 -37.06 1.62
C ARG A 70 -32.20 -37.70 0.91
N LEU A 71 -31.07 -37.01 0.81
CA LEU A 71 -29.81 -37.61 0.36
C LEU A 71 -29.31 -38.61 1.40
N ASP A 72 -29.40 -38.26 2.68
CA ASP A 72 -28.97 -39.10 3.81
C ASP A 72 -29.70 -40.46 3.86
N GLU A 73 -30.96 -40.53 3.46
CA GLU A 73 -31.77 -41.77 3.51
C GLU A 73 -31.35 -42.85 2.48
N HIS A 74 -30.58 -42.47 1.44
CA HIS A 74 -30.34 -43.33 0.26
C HIS A 74 -28.87 -43.48 -0.19
N LEU A 75 -27.94 -42.74 0.42
CA LEU A 75 -26.52 -42.68 0.01
C LEU A 75 -25.80 -44.05 0.04
N PRO A 76 -25.70 -44.78 1.18
CA PRO A 76 -24.96 -46.06 1.22
C PRO A 76 -25.57 -47.15 0.34
N ARG A 77 -26.91 -47.24 0.32
CA ARG A 77 -27.66 -48.30 -0.38
C ARG A 77 -27.60 -48.15 -1.90
N ARG A 78 -27.61 -46.93 -2.43
CA ARG A 78 -27.61 -46.68 -3.89
C ARG A 78 -26.25 -46.91 -4.54
N TYR A 79 -25.18 -46.59 -3.84
CA TYR A 79 -23.80 -46.74 -4.34
C TYR A 79 -23.17 -48.08 -3.95
N ALA A 80 -23.96 -48.97 -3.34
CA ALA A 80 -23.53 -50.27 -2.83
C ALA A 80 -22.24 -50.14 -2.02
N LEU A 81 -22.21 -49.18 -1.09
CA LEU A 81 -21.12 -48.99 -0.14
C LEU A 81 -21.24 -50.11 0.91
N THR A 82 -20.36 -51.11 0.83
CA THR A 82 -20.34 -52.24 1.76
C THR A 82 -18.94 -52.44 2.32
N ALA A 83 -18.86 -53.07 3.49
CA ALA A 83 -17.59 -53.33 4.14
C ALA A 83 -16.71 -54.35 3.40
N ASP A 84 -17.29 -55.13 2.47
CA ASP A 84 -16.59 -56.17 1.71
C ASP A 84 -15.88 -55.66 0.44
N LEU A 85 -16.01 -54.37 0.12
CA LEU A 85 -15.36 -53.78 -1.04
C LEU A 85 -13.84 -53.63 -0.82
N PRO A 86 -13.01 -53.86 -1.85
CA PRO A 86 -11.59 -53.50 -1.78
C PRO A 86 -11.41 -52.02 -1.44
N PRO A 87 -10.41 -51.64 -0.60
CA PRO A 87 -10.16 -50.27 -0.17
C PRO A 87 -10.18 -49.23 -1.29
N SER A 88 -9.46 -49.47 -2.39
CA SER A 88 -9.41 -48.54 -3.53
C SER A 88 -10.76 -48.39 -4.23
N GLU A 89 -11.57 -49.45 -4.29
CA GLU A 89 -12.91 -49.39 -4.89
C GLU A 89 -13.91 -48.69 -3.96
N LEU A 90 -13.83 -48.96 -2.66
CA LEU A 90 -14.61 -48.25 -1.64
C LEU A 90 -14.29 -46.75 -1.64
N ALA A 91 -13.00 -46.38 -1.64
CA ALA A 91 -12.57 -44.99 -1.74
C ALA A 91 -13.05 -44.33 -3.02
N ARG A 92 -12.90 -44.99 -4.18
CA ARG A 92 -13.36 -44.45 -5.47
C ARG A 92 -14.87 -44.19 -5.49
N ARG A 93 -15.66 -45.12 -4.95
CA ARG A 93 -17.13 -44.94 -4.86
C ARG A 93 -17.50 -43.83 -3.90
N LEU A 94 -16.83 -43.75 -2.75
CA LEU A 94 -17.01 -42.63 -1.81
C LEU A 94 -16.66 -41.30 -2.47
N LEU A 95 -15.55 -41.19 -3.20
CA LEU A 95 -15.17 -39.96 -3.89
C LEU A 95 -16.21 -39.52 -4.93
N VAL A 96 -16.82 -40.47 -5.65
CA VAL A 96 -17.94 -40.19 -6.57
C VAL A 96 -19.17 -39.67 -5.82
N VAL A 97 -19.43 -40.20 -4.63
CA VAL A 97 -20.51 -39.77 -3.73
C VAL A 97 -20.25 -38.40 -3.12
N LEU A 98 -19.00 -38.08 -2.79
CA LEU A 98 -18.60 -36.87 -2.08
C LEU A 98 -18.45 -35.66 -3.01
N ALA A 99 -17.99 -35.86 -4.25
CA ALA A 99 -17.73 -34.78 -5.21
C ALA A 99 -18.92 -33.80 -5.42
N PRO A 100 -20.20 -34.23 -5.46
CA PRO A 100 -21.36 -33.35 -5.63
C PRO A 100 -21.77 -32.55 -4.37
N LEU A 101 -21.34 -32.99 -3.19
CA LEU A 101 -21.74 -32.47 -1.87
C LEU A 101 -20.68 -31.54 -1.25
N ALA A 102 -19.64 -31.24 -2.03
CA ALA A 102 -18.43 -30.55 -1.65
C ALA A 102 -18.54 -29.07 -1.20
N PRO A 103 -19.50 -28.22 -1.68
CA PRO A 103 -19.46 -26.80 -1.38
C PRO A 103 -19.95 -26.39 0.03
N ASP A 104 -20.74 -27.23 0.70
CA ASP A 104 -21.54 -26.79 1.85
C ASP A 104 -21.12 -27.53 3.13
N TYR A 105 -20.47 -26.78 4.01
CA TYR A 105 -19.90 -27.24 5.30
C TYR A 105 -20.92 -27.89 6.25
N PHE A 106 -22.22 -27.63 6.05
CA PHE A 106 -23.29 -27.93 7.00
C PHE A 106 -23.92 -29.33 6.88
N TYR A 107 -23.58 -30.12 5.86
CA TYR A 107 -24.26 -31.41 5.61
C TYR A 107 -23.60 -32.65 6.21
N TRP A 108 -22.37 -32.55 6.70
CA TRP A 108 -21.58 -33.73 7.09
C TRP A 108 -21.66 -34.09 8.58
N GLN A 109 -22.74 -33.69 9.26
CA GLN A 109 -23.06 -34.11 10.64
C GLN A 109 -24.30 -35.01 10.73
N GLY A 110 -24.88 -35.40 9.58
CA GLY A 110 -26.10 -36.21 9.51
C GLY A 110 -25.88 -37.74 9.66
N PRO A 111 -26.95 -38.53 9.80
CA PRO A 111 -26.89 -39.98 10.02
C PRO A 111 -26.11 -40.75 8.94
N ALA A 112 -26.14 -40.31 7.68
CA ALA A 112 -25.40 -40.98 6.61
C ALA A 112 -23.87 -40.81 6.74
N CYS A 113 -23.42 -39.65 7.24
CA CYS A 113 -22.00 -39.45 7.53
C CYS A 113 -21.55 -40.33 8.70
N ALA A 114 -22.39 -40.51 9.72
CA ALA A 114 -22.12 -41.45 10.80
C ALA A 114 -22.06 -42.90 10.29
N GLU A 115 -23.01 -43.32 9.45
CA GLU A 115 -23.02 -44.67 8.86
C GLU A 115 -21.80 -44.93 7.95
N ILE A 116 -21.40 -43.95 7.13
CA ILE A 116 -20.16 -44.02 6.33
C ILE A 116 -18.93 -44.07 7.23
N GLY A 117 -18.91 -43.26 8.30
CA GLY A 117 -17.87 -43.28 9.31
C GLY A 117 -17.73 -44.66 9.96
N ASP A 118 -18.84 -45.24 10.43
CA ASP A 118 -18.89 -46.57 11.03
C ASP A 118 -18.43 -47.65 10.05
N LEU A 119 -18.82 -47.54 8.77
CA LEU A 119 -18.38 -48.46 7.71
C LEU A 119 -16.87 -48.39 7.49
N LEU A 120 -16.28 -47.19 7.49
CA LEU A 120 -14.83 -46.99 7.37
C LEU A 120 -14.08 -47.52 8.60
N VAL A 121 -14.64 -47.30 9.79
CA VAL A 121 -14.06 -47.77 11.06
C VAL A 121 -14.13 -49.29 11.19
N ALA A 122 -15.15 -49.93 10.62
CA ALA A 122 -15.31 -51.38 10.63
C ALA A 122 -14.30 -52.12 9.73
N GLN A 123 -13.60 -51.42 8.83
CA GLN A 123 -12.59 -52.04 7.96
C GLN A 123 -11.41 -52.62 8.76
N PRO A 124 -10.69 -53.63 8.26
CA PRO A 124 -9.41 -54.06 8.83
C PRO A 124 -8.38 -52.92 8.92
N PRO A 125 -7.45 -52.92 9.89
CA PRO A 125 -6.45 -51.85 10.04
C PRO A 125 -5.63 -51.58 8.77
N GLU A 126 -5.21 -52.61 8.05
CA GLU A 126 -4.48 -52.52 6.78
C GLU A 126 -5.28 -51.82 5.67
N ASP A 127 -6.60 -52.08 5.64
CA ASP A 127 -7.52 -51.50 4.69
C ASP A 127 -7.81 -50.04 5.02
N ARG A 128 -7.89 -49.68 6.32
CA ARG A 128 -7.98 -48.28 6.77
C ARG A 128 -6.76 -47.45 6.37
N VAL A 129 -5.56 -48.03 6.43
CA VAL A 129 -4.34 -47.37 5.96
C VAL A 129 -4.42 -47.10 4.46
N GLU A 130 -4.83 -48.08 3.65
CA GLU A 130 -4.99 -47.89 2.19
C GLU A 130 -6.09 -46.87 1.87
N LEU A 131 -7.24 -46.92 2.55
CA LEU A 131 -8.31 -45.94 2.42
C LEU A 131 -7.83 -44.51 2.71
N SER A 132 -7.08 -44.33 3.80
CA SER A 132 -6.52 -43.01 4.13
C SER A 132 -5.56 -42.50 3.04
N ARG A 133 -4.76 -43.40 2.44
CA ARG A 133 -3.85 -43.07 1.34
C ARG A 133 -4.59 -42.66 0.07
N GLU A 134 -5.67 -43.34 -0.27
CA GLU A 134 -6.53 -42.96 -1.41
C GLU A 134 -7.18 -41.59 -1.20
N PHE A 135 -7.70 -41.31 0.00
CA PHE A 135 -8.27 -39.99 0.31
C PHE A 135 -7.22 -38.87 0.24
N LEU A 136 -6.03 -39.10 0.77
CA LEU A 136 -4.93 -38.13 0.71
C LEU A 136 -4.43 -37.91 -0.72
N ARG A 137 -4.33 -38.96 -1.55
CA ARG A 137 -4.00 -38.84 -2.97
C ARG A 137 -5.02 -37.96 -3.71
N TYR A 138 -6.30 -38.12 -3.43
CA TYR A 138 -7.33 -37.28 -4.01
C TYR A 138 -7.22 -35.82 -3.55
N LEU A 139 -6.93 -35.59 -2.27
CA LEU A 139 -6.70 -34.25 -1.73
C LEU A 139 -5.44 -33.57 -2.30
N ASP A 140 -4.46 -34.33 -2.80
CA ASP A 140 -3.20 -33.81 -3.39
C ASP A 140 -3.27 -33.61 -4.93
N ALA A 141 -4.06 -34.42 -5.65
CA ALA A 141 -4.10 -34.44 -7.12
C ALA A 141 -4.75 -33.20 -7.79
N GLY A 142 -5.49 -32.39 -7.04
CA GLY A 142 -6.02 -31.10 -7.50
C GLY A 142 -7.19 -31.17 -8.49
N SER A 143 -8.26 -30.47 -8.16
CA SER A 143 -8.94 -29.63 -9.16
C SER A 143 -9.07 -28.25 -8.51
N GLY A 144 -9.01 -27.17 -9.28
CA GLY A 144 -9.19 -25.80 -8.77
C GLY A 144 -10.59 -25.51 -8.22
N GLN A 145 -11.27 -26.50 -7.66
CA GLN A 145 -12.47 -26.41 -6.84
C GLN A 145 -12.34 -27.35 -5.64
N PRO A 146 -12.66 -26.89 -4.41
CA PRO A 146 -12.48 -27.67 -3.19
C PRO A 146 -13.50 -28.82 -3.08
N PRO A 147 -13.07 -29.98 -2.54
CA PRO A 147 -13.93 -30.79 -1.69
C PRO A 147 -13.22 -31.10 -0.36
N ILE A 148 -13.03 -30.09 0.49
CA ILE A 148 -12.14 -30.19 1.66
C ILE A 148 -12.85 -30.77 2.92
N PRO A 149 -14.03 -30.31 3.37
CA PRO A 149 -14.52 -30.64 4.72
C PRO A 149 -14.93 -32.10 4.92
N ALA A 150 -15.53 -32.74 3.90
CA ALA A 150 -16.05 -34.09 4.03
C ALA A 150 -14.93 -35.13 4.15
N LEU A 151 -13.90 -35.03 3.30
CA LEU A 151 -12.77 -35.96 3.31
C LEU A 151 -11.91 -35.80 4.56
N THR A 152 -11.68 -34.58 5.04
CA THR A 152 -10.98 -34.36 6.32
C THR A 152 -11.78 -34.90 7.50
N THR A 153 -13.12 -34.83 7.46
CA THR A 153 -14.00 -35.42 8.47
C THR A 153 -13.92 -36.96 8.48
N LEU A 154 -13.97 -37.59 7.31
CA LEU A 154 -13.84 -39.06 7.19
C LEU A 154 -12.44 -39.54 7.61
N LEU A 155 -11.38 -38.82 7.24
CA LEU A 155 -10.03 -39.06 7.76
C LEU A 155 -10.00 -38.94 9.29
N GLY A 156 -10.70 -37.97 9.87
CA GLY A 156 -10.81 -37.80 11.32
C GLY A 156 -11.45 -39.00 12.00
N ARG A 157 -12.53 -39.56 11.43
CA ARG A 157 -13.15 -40.80 11.93
C ARG A 157 -12.18 -41.99 11.96
N LEU A 158 -11.36 -42.13 10.92
CA LEU A 158 -10.32 -43.16 10.87
C LEU A 158 -9.25 -42.95 11.94
N VAL A 159 -8.86 -41.69 12.20
CA VAL A 159 -7.91 -41.33 13.26
C VAL A 159 -8.50 -41.64 14.65
N GLU A 160 -9.73 -41.22 14.93
CA GLU A 160 -10.44 -41.45 16.20
C GLU A 160 -10.62 -42.95 16.51
N ALA A 161 -10.76 -43.78 15.49
CA ALA A 161 -10.96 -45.23 15.61
C ALA A 161 -9.69 -46.07 15.86
N GLY A 162 -8.63 -45.45 16.40
CA GLY A 162 -7.40 -46.14 16.77
C GLY A 162 -6.23 -45.97 15.79
N GLY A 163 -6.28 -44.99 14.89
CA GLY A 163 -5.09 -44.47 14.20
C GLY A 163 -4.45 -45.36 13.13
N ALA A 164 -5.16 -46.37 12.62
CA ALA A 164 -4.69 -47.18 11.48
C ALA A 164 -4.79 -46.38 10.16
N VAL A 165 -3.97 -45.34 10.03
CA VAL A 165 -3.87 -44.42 8.89
C VAL A 165 -2.43 -44.32 8.42
N ASP A 166 -2.22 -43.89 7.17
CA ASP A 166 -0.89 -43.56 6.65
C ASP A 166 -0.40 -42.24 7.26
N VAL A 167 0.18 -42.33 8.48
CA VAL A 167 0.66 -41.17 9.25
C VAL A 167 1.63 -40.30 8.44
N PRO A 168 2.66 -40.86 7.75
CA PRO A 168 3.56 -40.06 6.92
C PRO A 168 2.84 -39.27 5.82
N ALA A 169 1.92 -39.90 5.09
CA ALA A 169 1.16 -39.22 4.04
C ALA A 169 0.25 -38.13 4.65
N LEU A 170 -0.44 -38.46 5.74
CA LEU A 170 -1.36 -37.55 6.43
C LEU A 170 -0.64 -36.29 6.91
N PHE A 171 0.47 -36.45 7.63
CA PHE A 171 1.20 -35.32 8.22
C PHE A 171 2.00 -34.53 7.19
N THR A 172 2.40 -35.13 6.07
CA THR A 172 2.98 -34.39 4.93
C THR A 172 1.93 -33.47 4.30
N TRP A 173 0.73 -33.98 4.03
CA TRP A 173 -0.36 -33.19 3.47
C TRP A 173 -0.86 -32.12 4.45
N TYR A 174 -1.13 -32.52 5.69
CA TYR A 174 -1.69 -31.65 6.73
C TYR A 174 -0.73 -30.50 7.06
N GLY A 175 0.59 -30.76 7.08
CA GLY A 175 1.59 -29.74 7.34
C GLY A 175 1.59 -28.56 6.36
N ARG A 176 0.99 -28.72 5.17
CA ARG A 176 0.85 -27.66 4.15
C ARG A 176 -0.48 -26.94 4.18
N GLN A 177 -1.43 -27.33 5.04
CA GLN A 177 -2.75 -26.70 5.10
C GLN A 177 -2.71 -25.37 5.83
N VAL A 178 -3.43 -24.36 5.33
CA VAL A 178 -3.65 -23.10 6.08
C VAL A 178 -4.62 -23.35 7.22
N ALA A 179 -5.80 -23.88 6.89
CA ALA A 179 -6.95 -24.13 7.76
C ALA A 179 -7.69 -25.40 7.31
N GLY A 180 -8.61 -25.92 8.14
CA GLY A 180 -9.44 -27.08 7.80
C GLY A 180 -8.75 -28.40 8.10
N GLY A 181 -8.39 -28.61 9.37
CA GLY A 181 -7.66 -29.81 9.79
C GLY A 181 -8.45 -31.10 9.78
N VAL A 182 -7.77 -32.17 10.16
CA VAL A 182 -8.34 -33.52 10.33
C VAL A 182 -8.65 -33.70 11.83
N PRO A 183 -9.92 -33.90 12.23
CA PRO A 183 -10.27 -34.14 13.62
C PRO A 183 -9.41 -35.26 14.25
N GLY A 184 -8.93 -35.05 15.48
CA GLY A 184 -8.07 -36.01 16.18
C GLY A 184 -6.61 -36.07 15.71
N ALA A 185 -6.22 -35.34 14.65
CA ALA A 185 -4.84 -35.30 14.18
C ALA A 185 -3.87 -34.68 15.20
N ASP A 186 -4.34 -33.77 16.04
CA ASP A 186 -3.58 -33.19 17.15
C ASP A 186 -3.24 -34.22 18.23
N ALA A 187 -4.18 -35.10 18.59
CA ALA A 187 -3.96 -36.20 19.54
C ALA A 187 -2.98 -37.24 18.96
N LEU A 188 -3.16 -37.61 17.70
CA LEU A 188 -2.25 -38.50 16.97
C LEU A 188 -0.84 -37.90 16.90
N LEU A 189 -0.74 -36.59 16.64
CA LEU A 189 0.55 -35.88 16.60
C LEU A 189 1.26 -35.96 17.94
N VAL A 190 0.56 -35.70 19.04
CA VAL A 190 1.13 -35.78 20.40
C VAL A 190 1.60 -37.21 20.71
N ALA A 191 0.85 -38.23 20.30
CA ALA A 191 1.25 -39.63 20.45
C ALA A 191 2.53 -39.96 19.66
N GLU A 192 2.66 -39.49 18.42
CA GLU A 192 3.87 -39.65 17.60
C GLU A 192 5.08 -38.98 18.24
N PHE A 193 4.91 -37.77 18.78
CA PHE A 193 5.96 -37.06 19.53
C PHE A 193 6.38 -37.83 20.79
N ALA A 194 5.42 -38.32 21.58
CA ALA A 194 5.71 -39.14 22.77
C ALA A 194 6.43 -40.45 22.40
N ALA A 195 6.22 -40.96 21.19
CA ALA A 195 6.89 -42.14 20.66
C ALA A 195 8.24 -41.83 19.96
N GLY A 196 8.75 -40.59 20.05
CA GLY A 196 10.04 -40.18 19.50
C GLY A 196 10.05 -39.97 17.97
N ARG A 197 8.88 -39.79 17.35
CA ARG A 197 8.73 -39.52 15.91
C ARG A 197 8.16 -38.11 15.68
N PRO A 198 9.01 -37.07 15.63
CA PRO A 198 8.54 -35.70 15.49
C PRO A 198 8.03 -35.41 14.08
N TRP A 199 6.95 -34.62 14.00
CA TRP A 199 6.38 -34.14 12.74
C TRP A 199 6.24 -32.60 12.74
N PRO A 200 7.35 -31.86 12.50
CA PRO A 200 7.39 -30.41 12.67
C PRO A 200 6.40 -29.61 11.81
N LEU A 201 6.19 -30.02 10.55
CA LEU A 201 5.23 -29.34 9.67
C LEU A 201 3.77 -29.58 10.08
N ALA A 202 3.44 -30.79 10.53
CA ALA A 202 2.11 -31.08 11.08
C ALA A 202 1.86 -30.31 12.38
N LEU A 203 2.85 -30.22 13.26
CA LEU A 203 2.81 -29.37 14.45
C LEU A 203 2.56 -27.90 14.10
N ALA A 204 3.18 -27.40 13.02
CA ALA A 204 2.93 -26.05 12.54
C ALA A 204 1.49 -25.84 12.07
N ALA A 205 0.89 -26.82 11.39
CA ALA A 205 -0.51 -26.74 10.97
C ALA A 205 -1.47 -26.68 12.17
N VAL A 206 -1.31 -27.57 13.16
CA VAL A 206 -2.14 -27.56 14.38
C VAL A 206 -2.03 -26.22 15.13
N ARG A 207 -0.82 -25.69 15.26
CA ARG A 207 -0.59 -24.39 15.92
C ARG A 207 -1.22 -23.22 15.18
N ARG A 208 -1.18 -23.22 13.84
CA ARG A 208 -1.86 -22.20 13.04
C ARG A 208 -3.38 -22.26 13.22
N GLU A 209 -3.93 -23.47 13.24
CA GLU A 209 -5.35 -23.71 13.49
C GLU A 209 -5.78 -23.18 14.87
N ALA A 210 -5.02 -23.48 15.92
CA ALA A 210 -5.27 -22.96 17.26
C ALA A 210 -5.24 -21.42 17.33
N VAL A 211 -4.40 -20.76 16.53
CA VAL A 211 -4.31 -19.29 16.51
C VAL A 211 -5.47 -18.66 15.73
N MET A 212 -5.91 -19.28 14.62
CA MET A 212 -6.96 -18.71 13.77
C MET A 212 -8.36 -18.96 14.31
N PHE A 213 -8.63 -20.16 14.84
CA PHE A 213 -9.96 -20.55 15.31
C PHE A 213 -10.09 -20.59 16.84
N GLY A 214 -8.97 -20.44 17.55
CA GLY A 214 -8.91 -20.44 19.00
C GLY A 214 -8.55 -21.80 19.59
N ALA A 215 -8.06 -21.79 20.84
CA ALA A 215 -7.53 -22.99 21.50
C ALA A 215 -8.53 -24.13 21.65
N ASN A 216 -9.84 -23.85 21.69
CA ASN A 216 -10.88 -24.88 21.80
C ASN A 216 -11.00 -25.78 20.55
N HIS A 217 -10.38 -25.38 19.43
CA HIS A 217 -10.28 -26.20 18.22
C HIS A 217 -9.14 -27.22 18.26
N VAL A 218 -8.28 -27.18 19.28
CA VAL A 218 -7.18 -28.14 19.48
C VAL A 218 -7.25 -28.68 20.90
N THR A 219 -7.40 -29.99 21.03
CA THR A 219 -7.75 -30.63 22.31
C THR A 219 -6.55 -31.27 23.01
N ALA A 220 -5.48 -31.59 22.26
CA ALA A 220 -4.40 -32.43 22.78
C ALA A 220 -3.04 -31.73 22.99
N LEU A 221 -2.82 -30.52 22.44
CA LEU A 221 -1.49 -29.88 22.56
C LEU A 221 -1.14 -29.55 24.03
N PRO A 222 0.03 -30.01 24.54
CA PRO A 222 0.41 -29.77 25.93
C PRO A 222 0.72 -28.29 26.17
N ALA A 223 0.09 -27.70 27.19
CA ALA A 223 0.35 -26.33 27.61
C ALA A 223 1.63 -26.18 28.47
N ALA A 224 2.05 -27.25 29.16
CA ALA A 224 3.14 -27.21 30.15
C ALA A 224 4.54 -27.43 29.54
N GLU A 225 4.65 -28.23 28.47
CA GLU A 225 5.92 -28.54 27.79
C GLU A 225 5.75 -28.37 26.28
N PRO A 226 6.21 -27.24 25.70
CA PRO A 226 6.04 -27.00 24.27
C PRO A 226 6.93 -27.94 23.45
N LEU A 227 6.30 -28.65 22.50
CA LEU A 227 6.98 -29.53 21.55
C LEU A 227 7.99 -28.75 20.69
N TRP A 228 9.16 -29.34 20.42
CA TRP A 228 10.16 -28.80 19.50
C TRP A 228 9.82 -29.20 18.04
N PRO A 229 10.00 -28.30 17.05
CA PRO A 229 10.50 -26.93 17.16
C PRO A 229 9.52 -25.97 17.83
N THR A 230 10.03 -25.02 18.63
CA THR A 230 9.18 -24.04 19.34
C THR A 230 8.59 -23.00 18.40
N VAL A 231 9.21 -22.78 17.23
CA VAL A 231 8.66 -21.99 16.11
C VAL A 231 8.22 -22.94 15.00
N ASN A 232 7.26 -22.50 14.18
CA ASN A 232 6.78 -23.26 13.04
C ASN A 232 7.80 -23.22 11.88
N PRO A 233 8.24 -24.38 11.34
CA PRO A 233 9.04 -24.41 10.11
C PRO A 233 8.21 -24.00 8.89
N GLY A 234 8.90 -23.76 7.77
CA GLY A 234 8.30 -23.38 6.49
C GLY A 234 8.51 -21.90 6.11
N GLU A 235 9.08 -21.11 7.01
CA GLU A 235 9.59 -19.76 6.73
C GLU A 235 11.12 -19.77 6.80
N PRO A 236 11.86 -19.14 5.86
CA PRO A 236 13.32 -19.24 5.83
C PRO A 236 14.04 -18.82 7.11
N TRP A 237 13.50 -17.83 7.84
CA TRP A 237 14.06 -17.40 9.12
C TRP A 237 13.89 -18.46 10.21
N ALA A 238 12.73 -19.14 10.25
CA ALA A 238 12.40 -20.15 11.23
C ALA A 238 13.19 -21.44 10.96
N ASP A 239 13.28 -21.85 9.69
CA ASP A 239 14.08 -23.02 9.32
C ASP A 239 15.56 -22.82 9.64
N ARG A 240 16.07 -21.60 9.40
CA ARG A 240 17.45 -21.27 9.73
C ARG A 240 17.68 -21.30 11.25
N LEU A 241 16.77 -20.75 12.03
CA LEU A 241 16.82 -20.79 13.49
C LEU A 241 16.82 -22.24 14.00
N ILE A 242 15.90 -23.07 13.51
CA ILE A 242 15.79 -24.48 13.91
C ILE A 242 17.10 -25.21 13.61
N ALA A 243 17.62 -25.09 12.38
CA ALA A 243 18.87 -25.72 11.99
C ALA A 243 20.08 -25.23 12.82
N ASP A 244 20.16 -23.92 13.06
CA ASP A 244 21.25 -23.32 13.85
C ASP A 244 21.23 -23.79 15.31
N VAL A 245 20.05 -24.02 15.91
CA VAL A 245 19.89 -24.51 17.28
C VAL A 245 20.13 -26.01 17.38
N GLU A 246 19.67 -26.79 16.41
CA GLU A 246 19.91 -28.24 16.35
C GLU A 246 21.40 -28.56 16.19
N ALA A 247 22.15 -27.70 15.50
CA ALA A 247 23.60 -27.81 15.37
C ALA A 247 24.38 -27.51 16.67
N LEU A 248 23.73 -27.01 17.72
CA LEU A 248 24.39 -26.73 19.00
C LEU A 248 24.56 -27.99 19.86
N PRO A 249 25.58 -28.00 20.75
CA PRO A 249 25.69 -28.96 21.85
C PRO A 249 24.42 -28.97 22.73
N GLU A 250 24.14 -30.12 23.35
CA GLU A 250 22.89 -30.37 24.09
C GLU A 250 22.64 -29.38 25.24
N ASP A 251 23.68 -29.05 25.99
CA ASP A 251 23.65 -28.07 27.09
C ASP A 251 23.25 -26.67 26.62
N ARG A 252 23.81 -26.23 25.47
CA ARG A 252 23.42 -24.94 24.88
C ARG A 252 22.04 -24.99 24.25
N ARG A 253 21.67 -26.11 23.64
CA ARG A 253 20.38 -26.28 22.97
C ARG A 253 19.21 -26.06 23.95
N ALA A 254 19.32 -26.59 25.16
CA ALA A 254 18.32 -26.41 26.22
C ALA A 254 18.09 -24.93 26.57
N ALA A 255 19.15 -24.14 26.72
CA ALA A 255 19.06 -22.70 26.99
C ALA A 255 18.35 -21.94 25.86
N TRP A 256 18.68 -22.25 24.61
CA TRP A 256 18.01 -21.66 23.45
C TRP A 256 16.53 -22.07 23.33
N HIS A 257 16.19 -23.32 23.64
CA HIS A 257 14.79 -23.78 23.69
C HIS A 257 13.98 -23.01 24.73
N ALA A 258 14.54 -22.78 25.93
CA ALA A 258 13.91 -22.00 26.98
C ALA A 258 13.69 -20.54 26.55
N LEU A 259 14.68 -19.93 25.89
CA LEU A 259 14.60 -18.57 25.36
C LEU A 259 13.49 -18.40 24.31
N PHE A 260 13.38 -19.30 23.33
CA PHE A 260 12.32 -19.20 22.32
C PHE A 260 10.94 -19.55 22.86
N THR A 261 10.87 -20.46 23.83
CA THR A 261 9.64 -20.71 24.59
C THR A 261 9.17 -19.44 25.30
N HIS A 262 10.10 -18.67 25.90
CA HIS A 262 9.76 -17.38 26.49
C HIS A 262 9.30 -16.35 25.44
N ALA A 263 9.92 -16.36 24.26
CA ALA A 263 9.56 -15.48 23.15
C ALA A 263 8.13 -15.72 22.64
N THR A 264 7.65 -16.97 22.57
CA THR A 264 6.26 -17.28 22.18
C THR A 264 5.24 -16.81 23.21
N GLY A 265 5.65 -16.58 24.47
CA GLY A 265 4.84 -15.99 25.53
C GLY A 265 4.59 -14.48 25.39
N ALA A 266 5.19 -13.81 24.40
CA ALA A 266 4.97 -12.40 24.12
C ALA A 266 3.58 -12.19 23.49
N THR A 267 2.47 -12.39 24.23
CA THR A 267 1.08 -12.33 23.76
C THR A 267 0.40 -10.96 23.97
N GLN A 268 0.87 -10.18 24.94
CA GLN A 268 0.38 -8.82 25.23
C GLN A 268 0.82 -7.80 24.18
N ALA A 269 0.21 -6.60 24.16
CA ALA A 269 0.58 -5.54 23.21
C ALA A 269 1.98 -4.94 23.48
N ARG A 270 2.45 -5.00 24.73
CA ARG A 270 3.77 -4.53 25.19
C ARG A 270 4.35 -5.54 26.21
N PRO A 271 5.67 -5.65 26.34
CA PRO A 271 6.27 -6.57 27.31
C PRO A 271 6.11 -6.02 28.73
N SER A 272 5.67 -6.86 29.66
CA SER A 272 5.65 -6.51 31.09
C SER A 272 7.07 -6.52 31.67
N ASP A 273 7.28 -5.81 32.78
CA ASP A 273 8.59 -5.74 33.44
C ASP A 273 9.10 -7.13 33.85
N ARG A 274 8.20 -7.97 34.39
CA ARG A 274 8.50 -9.36 34.73
C ARG A 274 8.91 -10.17 33.49
N TRP A 275 8.20 -10.02 32.38
CA TRP A 275 8.55 -10.73 31.14
C TRP A 275 9.93 -10.32 30.62
N ARG A 276 10.27 -9.02 30.69
CA ARG A 276 11.59 -8.53 30.29
C ARG A 276 12.71 -9.03 31.20
N GLN A 277 12.50 -9.04 32.52
CA GLN A 277 13.48 -9.55 33.48
C GLN A 277 13.80 -11.03 33.25
N THR A 278 12.77 -11.87 33.06
CA THR A 278 12.95 -13.28 32.69
C THR A 278 13.67 -13.42 31.37
N GLY A 279 13.30 -12.62 30.37
CA GLY A 279 13.94 -12.62 29.06
C GLY A 279 15.43 -12.25 29.13
N ALA A 280 15.79 -11.23 29.90
CA ALA A 280 17.18 -10.82 30.09
C ALA A 280 18.03 -11.92 30.75
N ALA A 281 17.47 -12.65 31.73
CA ALA A 281 18.15 -13.79 32.34
C ALA A 281 18.41 -14.91 31.32
N LEU A 282 17.41 -15.27 30.50
CA LEU A 282 17.54 -16.28 29.45
C LEU A 282 18.53 -15.86 28.34
N VAL A 283 18.57 -14.57 27.99
CA VAL A 283 19.55 -14.04 27.03
C VAL A 283 20.97 -14.13 27.60
N ALA A 284 21.15 -13.89 28.90
CA ALA A 284 22.45 -14.05 29.55
C ALA A 284 22.93 -15.51 29.54
N GLU A 285 22.03 -16.49 29.69
CA GLU A 285 22.35 -17.93 29.62
C GLU A 285 22.84 -18.38 28.24
N VAL A 286 22.29 -17.83 27.15
CA VAL A 286 22.75 -18.14 25.78
C VAL A 286 23.93 -17.28 25.33
N GLY A 287 24.23 -16.19 26.06
CA GLY A 287 25.26 -15.20 25.74
C GLY A 287 24.71 -14.03 24.92
N GLU A 288 24.90 -12.80 25.41
CA GLU A 288 24.27 -11.61 24.79
C GLU A 288 24.71 -11.32 23.35
N ALA A 289 26.00 -11.50 23.06
CA ALA A 289 26.56 -11.30 21.73
C ALA A 289 26.10 -12.39 20.75
N ASP A 290 26.17 -13.67 21.16
CA ASP A 290 25.70 -14.80 20.34
C ASP A 290 24.19 -14.70 20.07
N PHE A 291 23.41 -14.24 21.06
CA PHE A 291 22.01 -13.90 20.88
C PHE A 291 21.79 -12.81 19.82
N ALA A 292 22.48 -11.68 19.95
CA ALA A 292 22.31 -10.56 19.04
C ALA A 292 22.69 -10.93 17.60
N ASP A 293 23.86 -11.54 17.40
CA ASP A 293 24.37 -11.89 16.07
C ASP A 293 23.46 -12.88 15.33
N ARG A 294 23.05 -13.96 16.01
CA ARG A 294 22.15 -14.96 15.43
C ARG A 294 20.76 -14.38 15.17
N THR A 295 20.21 -13.63 16.13
CA THR A 295 18.88 -13.04 15.99
C THR A 295 18.85 -12.04 14.83
N ILE A 296 19.86 -11.20 14.66
CA ILE A 296 19.98 -10.31 13.50
C ILE A 296 20.00 -11.11 12.20
N GLY A 297 20.80 -12.18 12.14
CA GLY A 297 20.88 -13.07 10.97
C GLY A 297 19.54 -13.71 10.61
N TRP A 298 18.78 -14.22 11.60
CA TRP A 298 17.47 -14.80 11.37
C TRP A 298 16.43 -13.76 10.97
N LEU A 299 16.35 -12.64 11.69
CA LEU A 299 15.39 -11.59 11.41
C LEU A 299 15.59 -10.95 10.03
N ALA A 300 16.82 -10.94 9.50
CA ALA A 300 17.10 -10.49 8.13
C ALA A 300 16.42 -11.35 7.04
N LEU A 301 16.00 -12.58 7.37
CA LEU A 301 15.27 -13.49 6.47
C LEU A 301 13.74 -13.37 6.59
N VAL A 302 13.23 -12.54 7.50
CA VAL A 302 11.78 -12.37 7.72
C VAL A 302 11.12 -11.76 6.47
N GLY A 303 10.00 -12.37 6.06
CA GLY A 303 9.18 -11.91 4.93
C GLY A 303 9.68 -12.32 3.54
N LYS A 304 10.75 -13.12 3.46
CA LYS A 304 11.15 -13.86 2.25
C LYS A 304 10.09 -14.93 1.89
N PRO A 305 10.03 -15.39 0.62
CA PRO A 305 9.13 -16.47 0.23
C PRO A 305 9.30 -17.71 1.11
N ARG A 306 8.19 -18.36 1.45
CA ARG A 306 8.19 -19.59 2.25
C ARG A 306 9.08 -20.66 1.62
N SER A 307 9.82 -21.37 2.46
CA SER A 307 10.59 -22.54 2.04
C SER A 307 9.69 -23.74 1.76
N THR A 308 8.57 -23.83 2.50
CA THR A 308 7.53 -24.83 2.33
C THR A 308 6.22 -24.12 1.99
N PRO A 309 5.79 -24.18 0.71
CA PRO A 309 4.52 -23.59 0.29
C PRO A 309 3.33 -24.25 0.99
N LEU A 310 2.35 -23.42 1.33
CA LEU A 310 1.04 -23.84 1.81
C LEU A 310 0.08 -24.01 0.64
N HIS A 311 -0.89 -24.90 0.82
CA HIS A 311 -2.03 -25.01 -0.08
C HIS A 311 -2.94 -23.79 0.05
N LEU A 312 -3.46 -23.30 -1.07
CA LEU A 312 -4.38 -22.16 -1.09
C LEU A 312 -5.71 -22.57 -0.44
N GLY A 313 -6.21 -21.73 0.47
CA GLY A 313 -7.44 -21.97 1.23
C GLY A 313 -8.72 -21.65 0.44
N LEU A 314 -9.85 -21.70 1.14
CA LEU A 314 -11.16 -21.29 0.62
C LEU A 314 -11.35 -19.75 0.60
N ASP A 315 -10.43 -19.01 1.19
CA ASP A 315 -10.44 -17.55 1.20
C ASP A 315 -9.66 -16.97 0.01
N ASP A 316 -10.05 -15.77 -0.43
CA ASP A 316 -9.46 -15.08 -1.60
C ASP A 316 -7.99 -14.63 -1.38
N GLY A 317 -7.35 -15.04 -0.28
CA GLY A 317 -6.04 -14.59 0.16
C GLY A 317 -4.92 -15.60 -0.05
N ASP A 318 -3.82 -15.18 -0.70
CA ASP A 318 -2.61 -16.00 -0.82
C ASP A 318 -1.78 -15.97 0.49
N HIS A 319 -2.04 -16.92 1.38
CA HIS A 319 -1.34 -17.06 2.67
C HIS A 319 0.16 -17.35 2.53
N ASN A 320 0.65 -17.73 1.34
CA ASN A 320 2.09 -17.85 1.11
C ASN A 320 2.79 -16.49 1.10
N GLN A 321 2.04 -15.41 0.91
CA GLN A 321 2.54 -14.04 1.00
C GLN A 321 2.39 -13.43 2.40
N GLY A 322 1.74 -14.12 3.33
CA GLY A 322 1.59 -13.73 4.74
C GLY A 322 2.70 -14.27 5.64
N PHE A 323 2.66 -13.90 6.92
CA PHE A 323 3.44 -14.57 7.96
C PHE A 323 2.69 -15.78 8.50
N ASP A 324 3.40 -16.77 9.01
CA ASP A 324 2.78 -17.74 9.89
C ASP A 324 2.24 -17.04 11.17
N PRO A 325 0.93 -17.17 11.47
CA PRO A 325 0.29 -16.42 12.55
C PRO A 325 0.78 -16.83 13.96
N TYR A 326 1.23 -18.07 14.14
CA TYR A 326 1.83 -18.53 15.38
C TYR A 326 3.22 -17.91 15.56
N ASN A 327 4.04 -17.99 14.52
CA ASN A 327 5.37 -17.42 14.44
C ASN A 327 5.42 -15.90 14.66
N ALA A 328 4.39 -15.16 14.22
CA ALA A 328 4.31 -13.72 14.45
C ALA A 328 4.40 -13.34 15.94
N THR A 329 4.00 -14.22 16.85
CA THR A 329 4.15 -14.02 18.29
C THR A 329 5.60 -14.19 18.75
N ALA A 330 6.27 -15.25 18.29
CA ALA A 330 7.68 -15.49 18.58
C ALA A 330 8.57 -14.36 18.06
N LEU A 331 8.35 -13.93 16.81
CA LEU A 331 9.07 -12.81 16.20
C LEU A 331 8.94 -11.53 17.02
N ARG A 332 7.74 -11.25 17.56
CA ARG A 332 7.53 -10.11 18.46
C ARG A 332 8.38 -10.23 19.73
N GLY A 333 8.41 -11.40 20.36
CA GLY A 333 9.25 -11.66 21.53
C GLY A 333 10.73 -11.44 21.23
N MET A 334 11.22 -12.00 20.12
CA MET A 334 12.61 -11.84 19.67
C MET A 334 12.98 -10.36 19.43
N VAL A 335 12.09 -9.60 18.77
CA VAL A 335 12.27 -8.16 18.53
C VAL A 335 12.38 -7.37 19.83
N TRP A 336 11.56 -7.70 20.84
CA TRP A 336 11.61 -7.03 22.14
C TRP A 336 12.88 -7.36 22.93
N LEU A 337 13.32 -8.62 22.91
CA LEU A 337 14.57 -9.02 23.55
C LEU A 337 15.79 -8.37 22.89
N LEU A 338 15.75 -8.21 21.57
CA LEU A 338 16.80 -7.50 20.81
C LEU A 338 16.84 -6.00 21.16
N ALA A 339 15.70 -5.38 21.47
CA ALA A 339 15.62 -3.95 21.83
C ALA A 339 16.30 -3.62 23.17
N ASP A 340 16.47 -4.60 24.06
CA ASP A 340 17.18 -4.43 25.33
C ASP A 340 18.70 -4.69 25.19
N ARG A 341 19.24 -4.75 23.96
CA ARG A 341 20.68 -4.85 23.66
C ARG A 341 21.25 -3.47 23.30
N PRO A 342 22.58 -3.28 23.36
CA PRO A 342 23.20 -2.04 22.92
C PRO A 342 22.77 -1.68 21.48
N PRO A 343 22.36 -0.44 21.22
CA PRO A 343 21.92 -0.05 19.88
C PRO A 343 23.07 -0.16 18.88
N SER A 344 22.73 -0.59 17.66
CA SER A 344 23.63 -0.56 16.52
C SER A 344 22.88 -0.12 15.26
N PRO A 345 23.56 0.46 14.25
CA PRO A 345 22.94 0.81 12.98
C PRO A 345 22.27 -0.39 12.29
N ALA A 346 22.79 -1.61 12.50
CA ALA A 346 22.20 -2.84 11.99
C ALA A 346 20.83 -3.13 12.62
N ILE A 347 20.72 -3.03 13.96
CA ILE A 347 19.46 -3.25 14.68
C ILE A 347 18.42 -2.21 14.27
N VAL A 348 18.78 -0.93 14.23
CA VAL A 348 17.88 0.17 13.85
C VAL A 348 17.29 -0.07 12.46
N ARG A 349 18.15 -0.32 11.46
CA ARG A 349 17.71 -0.59 10.07
C ARG A 349 16.85 -1.85 9.98
N LEU A 350 17.21 -2.90 10.70
CA LEU A 350 16.47 -4.16 10.72
C LEU A 350 15.05 -3.96 11.25
N LEU A 351 14.89 -3.27 12.38
CA LEU A 351 13.58 -3.01 12.98
C LEU A 351 12.68 -2.17 12.07
N GLY A 352 13.22 -1.12 11.44
CA GLY A 352 12.43 -0.34 10.49
C GLY A 352 12.06 -1.11 9.22
N ALA A 353 12.96 -1.96 8.70
CA ALA A 353 12.65 -2.87 7.58
C ALA A 353 11.58 -3.91 7.95
N MET A 354 11.61 -4.44 9.19
CA MET A 354 10.58 -5.34 9.70
C MET A 354 9.22 -4.66 9.78
N ALA A 355 9.16 -3.41 10.27
CA ALA A 355 7.91 -2.65 10.32
C ALA A 355 7.28 -2.48 8.93
N GLU A 356 8.08 -2.16 7.91
CA GLU A 356 7.59 -2.05 6.53
C GLU A 356 7.17 -3.39 5.95
N THR A 357 7.99 -4.42 6.15
CA THR A 357 7.72 -5.78 5.65
C THR A 357 6.40 -6.29 6.23
N ALA A 358 6.14 -6.01 7.51
CA ALA A 358 4.93 -6.42 8.19
C ALA A 358 3.67 -5.60 7.81
N LEU A 359 3.84 -4.44 7.18
CA LEU A 359 2.75 -3.61 6.69
C LEU A 359 2.50 -3.72 5.18
N ARG A 360 3.28 -4.53 4.45
CA ARG A 360 3.00 -4.82 3.04
C ARG A 360 1.59 -5.42 2.92
N LYS A 361 0.77 -4.87 2.03
CA LYS A 361 -0.58 -5.37 1.74
C LYS A 361 -0.49 -6.60 0.84
N VAL A 362 -1.30 -7.61 1.16
CA VAL A 362 -1.54 -8.81 0.36
C VAL A 362 -3.01 -8.78 -0.07
N PRO A 363 -3.32 -8.93 -1.38
CA PRO A 363 -4.70 -9.05 -1.86
C PRO A 363 -5.47 -10.14 -1.09
N GLY A 364 -6.74 -9.89 -0.76
CA GLY A 364 -7.57 -10.82 0.01
C GLY A 364 -7.29 -10.90 1.52
N ILE A 365 -6.11 -10.45 2.00
CA ILE A 365 -5.72 -10.56 3.43
C ILE A 365 -5.58 -9.19 4.11
N GLY A 366 -5.02 -8.20 3.41
CA GLY A 366 -4.65 -6.91 4.00
C GLY A 366 -3.17 -6.86 4.46
N PRO A 367 -2.80 -6.07 5.48
CA PRO A 367 -1.42 -5.97 5.94
C PRO A 367 -0.93 -7.29 6.57
N ARG A 368 0.28 -7.74 6.22
CA ARG A 368 0.83 -9.04 6.68
C ARG A 368 0.78 -9.27 8.19
N SER A 369 1.17 -8.29 9.02
CA SER A 369 1.06 -8.35 10.48
C SER A 369 1.25 -6.97 11.14
N PRO A 370 0.16 -6.21 11.37
CA PRO A 370 0.23 -4.97 12.16
C PRO A 370 0.81 -5.17 13.57
N LYS A 371 0.58 -6.36 14.15
CA LYS A 371 1.13 -6.78 15.45
C LYS A 371 2.66 -6.73 15.47
N LEU A 372 3.30 -7.30 14.44
CA LEU A 372 4.76 -7.30 14.34
C LEU A 372 5.31 -5.91 14.00
N ALA A 373 4.60 -5.14 13.17
CA ALA A 373 4.97 -3.77 12.88
C ALA A 373 5.00 -2.89 14.15
N ASN A 374 3.96 -2.98 14.98
CA ASN A 374 3.89 -2.25 16.25
C ASN A 374 4.98 -2.70 17.24
N ALA A 375 5.35 -3.99 17.22
CA ALA A 375 6.45 -4.49 18.05
C ALA A 375 7.80 -3.89 17.64
N ALA A 376 8.06 -3.76 16.34
CA ALA A 376 9.27 -3.13 15.83
C ALA A 376 9.31 -1.62 16.12
N VAL A 377 8.19 -0.92 16.01
CA VAL A 377 8.07 0.50 16.40
C VAL A 377 8.31 0.69 17.90
N TYR A 378 7.74 -0.19 18.73
CA TYR A 378 8.02 -0.19 20.16
C TYR A 378 9.52 -0.41 20.44
N ALA A 379 10.14 -1.40 19.80
CA ALA A 379 11.57 -1.67 19.94
C ALA A 379 12.42 -0.43 19.56
N LEU A 380 12.13 0.21 18.43
CA LEU A 380 12.79 1.45 18.02
C LEU A 380 12.63 2.58 19.05
N SER A 381 11.44 2.73 19.63
CA SER A 381 11.17 3.76 20.65
C SER A 381 11.95 3.58 21.96
N ARG A 382 12.53 2.40 22.17
CA ARG A 382 13.29 2.04 23.37
C ARG A 382 14.80 2.18 23.18
N LEU A 383 15.28 2.18 21.94
CA LEU A 383 16.69 2.37 21.63
C LEU A 383 17.07 3.83 21.89
N ASP A 384 18.03 4.05 22.78
CA ASP A 384 18.60 5.39 22.99
C ASP A 384 19.70 5.65 21.96
N ASP A 385 19.27 5.85 20.72
CA ASP A 385 20.13 6.08 19.56
C ASP A 385 19.51 7.15 18.64
N PRO A 386 20.26 8.18 18.20
CA PRO A 386 19.74 9.18 17.26
C PRO A 386 19.24 8.57 15.95
N GLY A 387 19.86 7.48 15.49
CA GLY A 387 19.42 6.74 14.31
C GLY A 387 18.05 6.08 14.50
N ALA A 388 17.69 5.64 15.71
CA ALA A 388 16.36 5.11 16.00
C ALA A 388 15.27 6.17 15.87
N VAL A 389 15.55 7.42 16.27
CA VAL A 389 14.65 8.56 16.05
C VAL A 389 14.52 8.86 14.56
N GLY A 390 15.64 8.84 13.81
CA GLY A 390 15.66 8.94 12.36
C GLY A 390 14.80 7.89 11.67
N GLU A 391 14.87 6.65 12.13
CA GLU A 391 14.10 5.55 11.58
C GLU A 391 12.60 5.66 11.90
N LEU A 392 12.24 6.11 13.11
CA LEU A 392 10.86 6.42 13.46
C LEU A 392 10.29 7.57 12.61
N ALA A 393 11.04 8.64 12.41
CA ALA A 393 10.64 9.75 11.53
C ALA A 393 10.44 9.27 10.08
N ARG A 394 11.36 8.44 9.57
CA ARG A 394 11.25 7.80 8.26
C ARG A 394 10.00 6.93 8.13
N LEU A 395 9.68 6.15 9.17
CA LEU A 395 8.45 5.35 9.23
C LEU A 395 7.20 6.23 9.28
N CYS A 396 7.21 7.34 10.02
CA CYS A 396 6.09 8.29 10.12
C CYS A 396 5.70 8.82 8.73
N ALA A 397 6.68 9.08 7.87
CA ALA A 397 6.45 9.56 6.51
C ALA A 397 5.96 8.48 5.52
N ARG A 398 6.17 7.18 5.82
CA ARG A 398 5.93 6.07 4.87
C ARG A 398 4.80 5.14 5.25
N VAL A 399 4.49 5.02 6.55
CA VAL A 399 3.45 4.12 7.06
C VAL A 399 2.08 4.73 6.83
N THR A 400 1.24 4.02 6.06
CA THR A 400 -0.16 4.42 5.81
C THR A 400 -1.16 3.68 6.70
N HIS A 401 -0.72 2.62 7.40
CA HIS A 401 -1.57 1.88 8.32
C HIS A 401 -1.82 2.71 9.59
N LYS A 402 -3.06 3.18 9.75
CA LYS A 402 -3.47 4.13 10.81
C LYS A 402 -3.04 3.71 12.22
N GLY A 403 -3.24 2.43 12.57
CA GLY A 403 -2.92 1.94 13.92
C GLY A 403 -1.41 1.96 14.22
N THR A 404 -0.57 1.68 13.23
CA THR A 404 0.89 1.69 13.40
C THR A 404 1.44 3.11 13.31
N LEU A 405 0.91 3.94 12.41
CA LEU A 405 1.27 5.35 12.33
C LEU A 405 1.05 6.06 13.68
N LYS A 406 -0.08 5.81 14.33
CA LYS A 406 -0.37 6.34 15.67
C LYS A 406 0.68 5.94 16.72
N GLU A 407 1.16 4.69 16.70
CA GLU A 407 2.23 4.26 17.61
C GLU A 407 3.59 4.89 17.27
N VAL A 408 3.88 5.12 15.98
CA VAL A 408 5.09 5.86 15.54
C VAL A 408 5.03 7.32 16.01
N GLU A 409 3.92 8.00 15.78
CA GLU A 409 3.69 9.38 16.24
C GLU A 409 3.80 9.49 17.75
N LYS A 410 3.20 8.54 18.49
CA LYS A 410 3.30 8.47 19.95
C LYS A 410 4.75 8.31 20.42
N ALA A 411 5.54 7.46 19.76
CA ALA A 411 6.95 7.28 20.08
C ALA A 411 7.77 8.57 19.86
N LEU A 412 7.52 9.25 18.73
CA LEU A 412 8.21 10.49 18.39
C LEU A 412 7.81 11.66 19.30
N ASN A 413 6.52 11.78 19.65
CA ASN A 413 6.04 12.77 20.62
C ASN A 413 6.64 12.55 22.01
N ALA A 414 6.76 11.29 22.45
CA ALA A 414 7.41 10.97 23.71
C ALA A 414 8.90 11.36 23.71
N ARG A 415 9.60 11.16 22.58
CA ARG A 415 11.00 11.59 22.44
C ARG A 415 11.13 13.11 22.40
N ALA A 416 10.22 13.80 21.73
CA ALA A 416 10.15 15.27 21.70
C ALA A 416 10.00 15.85 23.11
N ALA A 417 9.05 15.32 23.89
CA ALA A 417 8.83 15.72 25.28
C ALA A 417 10.06 15.45 26.16
N ALA A 418 10.74 14.31 25.99
CA ALA A 418 11.94 13.98 26.75
C ALA A 418 13.13 14.91 26.43
N LEU A 419 13.22 15.41 25.20
CA LEU A 419 14.26 16.33 24.75
C LEU A 419 13.89 17.81 24.96
N GLY A 420 12.65 18.11 25.37
CA GLY A 420 12.17 19.49 25.54
C GLY A 420 12.05 20.27 24.22
N VAL A 421 11.90 19.58 23.09
CA VAL A 421 11.80 20.16 21.74
C VAL A 421 10.42 19.85 21.14
N SER A 422 10.02 20.58 20.10
CA SER A 422 8.78 20.26 19.39
C SER A 422 8.91 18.97 18.58
N ARG A 423 7.78 18.32 18.26
CA ARG A 423 7.73 17.14 17.37
C ARG A 423 8.44 17.38 16.04
N ASP A 424 8.31 18.60 15.57
CA ASP A 424 8.78 19.09 14.29
C ASP A 424 10.31 19.32 14.32
N GLU A 425 10.85 19.73 15.47
CA GLU A 425 12.30 19.77 15.72
C GLU A 425 12.91 18.36 15.84
N VAL A 426 12.21 17.40 16.44
CA VAL A 426 12.68 16.00 16.44
C VAL A 426 12.87 15.50 15.03
N ASP A 427 11.89 15.74 14.14
CA ASP A 427 12.00 15.32 12.74
C ASP A 427 13.16 15.99 11.99
N GLU A 428 13.58 17.21 12.39
CA GLU A 428 14.77 17.88 11.82
C GLU A 428 16.07 17.25 12.32
N LEU A 429 16.16 17.02 13.62
CA LEU A 429 17.36 16.44 14.26
C LEU A 429 17.57 14.97 13.87
N ALA A 430 16.50 14.30 13.47
CA ALA A 430 16.49 12.89 13.12
C ALA A 430 16.96 12.61 11.68
N ILE A 431 17.26 13.64 10.87
CA ILE A 431 17.65 13.44 9.47
C ILE A 431 19.07 12.88 9.40
N PRO A 432 19.28 11.69 8.81
CA PRO A 432 20.61 11.10 8.71
C PRO A 432 21.47 11.82 7.65
N SER A 433 22.77 11.95 7.93
CA SER A 433 23.75 12.48 6.97
C SER A 433 24.10 11.48 5.86
N TYR A 434 23.79 10.19 6.03
CA TYR A 434 24.21 9.10 5.13
C TYR A 434 25.73 9.03 4.86
N GLY A 435 26.54 9.54 5.80
CA GLY A 435 27.98 9.63 5.64
C GLY A 435 28.43 10.67 4.59
N LEU A 436 27.55 11.60 4.21
CA LEU A 436 27.95 12.80 3.47
C LEU A 436 28.83 13.65 4.38
N GLU A 437 30.02 13.98 3.90
CA GLU A 437 31.05 14.74 4.62
C GLU A 437 30.87 16.24 4.40
N ASP A 438 30.39 16.60 3.20
CA ASP A 438 30.01 17.95 2.80
C ASP A 438 28.57 17.95 2.26
N VAL A 439 28.02 19.15 2.03
CA VAL A 439 26.68 19.30 1.43
C VAL A 439 26.61 18.61 0.06
N GLY A 440 25.90 17.49 0.03
CA GLY A 440 25.64 16.69 -1.17
C GLY A 440 26.79 15.79 -1.63
N ARG A 441 27.84 15.58 -0.82
CA ARG A 441 29.02 14.81 -1.22
C ARG A 441 29.50 13.81 -0.16
N ARG A 442 29.76 12.58 -0.60
CA ARG A 442 30.49 11.53 0.15
C ARG A 442 31.55 10.93 -0.77
N ALA A 443 32.77 10.76 -0.26
CA ALA A 443 33.83 10.03 -0.97
C ALA A 443 34.28 8.83 -0.13
N GLU A 444 34.31 7.64 -0.73
CA GLU A 444 34.71 6.41 -0.05
C GLU A 444 35.78 5.68 -0.86
N LYS A 445 36.87 5.31 -0.19
CA LYS A 445 37.98 4.60 -0.82
C LYS A 445 37.78 3.09 -0.71
N LEU A 446 37.71 2.42 -1.87
CA LEU A 446 37.59 0.97 -2.01
C LEU A 446 38.85 0.46 -2.72
N GLY A 447 39.84 0.01 -1.92
CA GLY A 447 41.17 -0.34 -2.41
C GLY A 447 41.88 0.88 -3.01
N THR A 448 42.18 0.84 -4.30
CA THR A 448 42.79 1.95 -5.05
C THR A 448 41.77 2.86 -5.74
N THR A 449 40.49 2.51 -5.71
CA THR A 449 39.40 3.26 -6.37
C THR A 449 38.66 4.14 -5.37
N VAL A 450 38.18 5.31 -5.80
CA VAL A 450 37.29 6.17 -4.99
C VAL A 450 35.88 6.12 -5.58
N ALA A 451 34.91 5.73 -4.76
CA ALA A 451 33.48 5.88 -5.03
C ALA A 451 33.01 7.23 -4.47
N GLU A 452 32.47 8.09 -5.33
CA GLU A 452 31.92 9.39 -4.94
C GLU A 452 30.40 9.37 -5.11
N VAL A 453 29.67 9.55 -4.01
CA VAL A 453 28.23 9.85 -4.05
C VAL A 453 28.08 11.36 -4.20
N ARG A 454 27.34 11.78 -5.23
CA ARG A 454 27.03 13.17 -5.51
C ARG A 454 25.52 13.36 -5.60
N VAL A 455 25.01 14.35 -4.87
CA VAL A 455 23.62 14.80 -4.95
C VAL A 455 23.51 15.88 -6.03
N THR A 456 22.52 15.77 -6.91
CA THR A 456 22.18 16.77 -7.92
C THR A 456 20.67 16.86 -8.04
N GLY A 457 20.12 18.04 -7.78
CA GLY A 457 18.67 18.20 -7.63
C GLY A 457 18.15 17.40 -6.43
N ILE A 458 17.16 16.55 -6.65
CA ILE A 458 16.63 15.59 -5.66
C ILE A 458 17.16 14.16 -5.83
N GLU A 459 18.15 13.96 -6.71
CA GLU A 459 18.72 12.65 -7.00
C GLU A 459 20.14 12.51 -6.46
N ALA A 460 20.53 11.28 -6.14
CA ALA A 460 21.89 10.92 -5.81
C ALA A 460 22.44 9.95 -6.85
N SER A 461 23.72 10.09 -7.18
CA SER A 461 24.39 9.28 -8.20
C SER A 461 25.80 8.89 -7.75
N LEU A 462 26.24 7.72 -8.23
CA LEU A 462 27.58 7.18 -7.96
C LEU A 462 28.52 7.51 -9.12
N HIS A 463 29.62 8.15 -8.78
CA HIS A 463 30.74 8.42 -9.67
C HIS A 463 31.95 7.62 -9.20
N TRP A 464 32.77 7.17 -10.14
CA TRP A 464 33.90 6.30 -9.84
C TRP A 464 35.17 6.94 -10.35
N HIS A 465 36.22 6.97 -9.52
CA HIS A 465 37.53 7.46 -9.87
C HIS A 465 38.56 6.36 -9.67
N ASN A 466 39.35 6.06 -10.70
CA ASN A 466 40.37 5.02 -10.62
C ASN A 466 41.59 5.44 -9.78
N ALA A 467 42.60 4.56 -9.68
CA ALA A 467 43.84 4.82 -8.94
C ALA A 467 44.61 6.09 -9.38
N ALA A 468 44.40 6.54 -10.62
CA ALA A 468 45.00 7.77 -11.17
C ALA A 468 44.07 9.00 -11.03
N GLY A 469 42.96 8.88 -10.30
CA GLY A 469 41.97 9.95 -10.12
C GLY A 469 41.10 10.22 -11.35
N ARG A 470 41.12 9.36 -12.37
CA ARG A 470 40.32 9.56 -13.60
C ARG A 470 38.92 8.97 -13.46
N PRO A 471 37.87 9.67 -13.96
CA PRO A 471 36.50 9.18 -13.89
C PRO A 471 36.31 7.93 -14.77
N VAL A 472 35.60 6.94 -14.25
CA VAL A 472 35.23 5.70 -14.96
C VAL A 472 33.71 5.46 -14.86
N LYS A 473 33.12 4.85 -15.90
CA LYS A 473 31.66 4.70 -16.01
C LYS A 473 31.05 3.62 -15.10
N SER A 474 31.87 2.73 -14.55
CA SER A 474 31.38 1.60 -13.76
C SER A 474 32.43 1.17 -12.74
N PRO A 475 32.03 0.52 -11.63
CA PRO A 475 32.96 0.04 -10.62
C PRO A 475 33.96 -0.94 -11.27
N PRO A 476 35.28 -0.74 -11.09
CA PRO A 476 36.32 -1.65 -11.53
C PRO A 476 36.11 -3.09 -11.04
N ALA A 477 36.70 -4.06 -11.74
CA ALA A 477 36.53 -5.48 -11.42
C ALA A 477 37.02 -5.85 -10.01
N GLU A 478 38.12 -5.23 -9.57
CA GLU A 478 38.68 -5.36 -8.21
C GLU A 478 37.64 -5.03 -7.13
N VAL A 479 36.96 -3.88 -7.25
CA VAL A 479 35.90 -3.45 -6.32
C VAL A 479 34.75 -4.46 -6.28
N ARG A 480 34.35 -5.03 -7.42
CA ARG A 480 33.26 -6.02 -7.47
C ARG A 480 33.62 -7.36 -6.83
N ARG A 481 34.91 -7.71 -6.81
CA ARG A 481 35.41 -8.98 -6.26
C ARG A 481 35.72 -8.85 -4.77
N GLU A 482 36.37 -7.77 -4.38
CA GLU A 482 36.98 -7.62 -3.04
C GLU A 482 36.16 -6.72 -2.11
N HIS A 483 35.25 -5.91 -2.66
CA HIS A 483 34.41 -4.96 -1.91
C HIS A 483 32.93 -5.05 -2.31
N ALA A 484 32.45 -6.26 -2.62
CA ALA A 484 31.08 -6.50 -3.08
C ALA A 484 30.00 -6.04 -2.07
N GLU A 485 30.26 -6.25 -0.78
CA GLU A 485 29.35 -5.85 0.30
C GLU A 485 29.27 -4.31 0.40
N ALA A 486 30.42 -3.63 0.48
CA ALA A 486 30.48 -2.16 0.51
C ALA A 486 29.85 -1.53 -0.76
N LEU A 487 30.06 -2.13 -1.94
CA LEU A 487 29.40 -1.70 -3.18
C LEU A 487 27.86 -1.84 -3.09
N THR A 488 27.37 -2.90 -2.46
CA THR A 488 25.94 -3.12 -2.25
C THR A 488 25.36 -2.10 -1.27
N GLU A 489 26.07 -1.81 -0.18
CA GLU A 489 25.69 -0.80 0.80
C GLU A 489 25.67 0.62 0.20
N LEU A 490 26.68 0.99 -0.59
CA LEU A 490 26.73 2.27 -1.31
C LEU A 490 25.55 2.44 -2.26
N LYS A 491 25.21 1.41 -3.05
CA LYS A 491 24.05 1.44 -3.95
C LYS A 491 22.74 1.58 -3.17
N ALA A 492 22.61 0.90 -2.04
CA ALA A 492 21.45 1.05 -1.16
C ALA A 492 21.38 2.48 -0.59
N SER A 493 22.50 3.03 -0.13
CA SER A 493 22.60 4.39 0.40
C SER A 493 22.17 5.44 -0.63
N VAL A 494 22.61 5.33 -1.89
CA VAL A 494 22.18 6.23 -2.99
C VAL A 494 20.65 6.24 -3.14
N LYS A 495 20.03 5.05 -3.14
CA LYS A 495 18.58 4.92 -3.27
C LYS A 495 17.84 5.54 -2.07
N GLU A 496 18.34 5.34 -0.86
CA GLU A 496 17.74 5.91 0.35
C GLU A 496 17.93 7.44 0.42
N ILE A 497 19.09 7.97 0.00
CA ILE A 497 19.33 9.40 -0.13
C ILE A 497 18.28 10.04 -1.06
N GLY A 498 18.06 9.49 -2.26
CA GLY A 498 17.06 10.04 -3.19
C GLY A 498 15.63 10.03 -2.64
N LYS A 499 15.25 8.96 -1.92
CA LYS A 499 13.94 8.91 -1.23
C LYS A 499 13.84 9.97 -0.13
N MET A 500 14.91 10.15 0.66
CA MET A 500 14.93 11.13 1.74
C MET A 500 14.89 12.55 1.20
N LEU A 501 15.63 12.87 0.13
CA LEU A 501 15.57 14.18 -0.53
C LEU A 501 14.17 14.50 -1.04
N THR A 502 13.49 13.52 -1.64
CA THR A 502 12.09 13.66 -2.05
C THR A 502 11.18 14.00 -0.86
N ALA A 503 11.32 13.26 0.25
CA ALA A 503 10.54 13.50 1.45
C ALA A 503 10.83 14.88 2.08
N GLN A 504 12.09 15.31 2.13
CA GLN A 504 12.48 16.61 2.68
C GLN A 504 12.06 17.78 1.78
N ARG A 505 12.09 17.61 0.44
CA ARG A 505 11.49 18.58 -0.50
C ARG A 505 10.01 18.78 -0.18
N ASP A 506 9.25 17.69 -0.07
CA ASP A 506 7.81 17.76 0.20
C ASP A 506 7.51 18.34 1.58
N ARG A 507 8.37 18.07 2.56
CA ARG A 507 8.28 18.67 3.89
C ARG A 507 8.51 20.19 3.82
N LEU A 508 9.58 20.65 3.17
CA LEU A 508 9.89 22.07 3.00
C LEU A 508 8.78 22.82 2.24
N ASP A 509 8.21 22.23 1.17
CA ASP A 509 7.09 22.84 0.44
C ASP A 509 5.85 23.02 1.34
N ARG A 510 5.59 22.06 2.24
CA ARG A 510 4.47 22.16 3.21
C ARG A 510 4.71 23.19 4.31
N MET A 511 5.97 23.42 4.72
CA MET A 511 6.32 24.39 5.76
C MET A 511 6.04 25.85 5.36
N VAL A 512 5.85 26.12 4.08
CA VAL A 512 5.42 27.43 3.58
C VAL A 512 4.11 27.89 4.24
N LEU A 513 3.16 26.97 4.43
CA LEU A 513 1.84 27.29 4.98
C LEU A 513 1.84 27.42 6.51
N SER A 514 2.74 26.70 7.20
CA SER A 514 2.83 26.75 8.67
C SER A 514 3.62 27.94 9.20
N ARG A 515 4.26 28.73 8.31
CA ARG A 515 5.11 29.91 8.64
C ARG A 515 6.06 29.64 9.80
N ARG A 516 6.78 28.54 9.70
CA ARG A 516 7.70 28.15 10.76
C ARG A 516 8.87 29.13 10.82
N GLU A 517 9.22 29.48 12.06
CA GLU A 517 10.33 30.37 12.39
C GLU A 517 11.43 29.58 13.11
N TRP A 518 12.68 29.96 12.84
CA TRP A 518 13.86 29.43 13.53
C TRP A 518 14.78 30.58 13.94
N ARG A 519 15.59 30.36 14.99
CA ARG A 519 16.81 31.15 15.17
C ARG A 519 17.82 30.80 14.08
N TYR A 520 18.51 31.79 13.53
CA TYR A 520 19.46 31.62 12.44
C TYR A 520 20.54 30.58 12.75
N ALA A 521 21.09 30.56 13.96
CA ALA A 521 22.10 29.56 14.34
C ALA A 521 21.57 28.13 14.20
N ALA A 522 20.37 27.86 14.71
CA ALA A 522 19.75 26.54 14.62
C ALA A 522 19.35 26.18 13.19
N TRP A 523 18.81 27.14 12.42
CA TRP A 523 18.48 26.95 11.02
C TRP A 523 19.72 26.65 10.18
N ARG A 524 20.83 27.37 10.42
CA ARG A 524 22.08 27.17 9.70
C ARG A 524 22.61 25.76 9.92
N GLU A 525 22.64 25.30 11.16
CA GLU A 525 23.08 23.94 11.51
C GLU A 525 22.17 22.87 10.87
N ARG A 526 20.85 22.99 11.05
CA ARG A 526 19.88 21.94 10.69
C ARG A 526 19.51 21.90 9.22
N TYR A 527 19.63 23.03 8.51
CA TYR A 527 19.24 23.16 7.10
C TYR A 527 20.41 23.55 6.22
N LEU A 528 21.03 24.72 6.44
CA LEU A 528 21.99 25.27 5.49
C LEU A 528 23.28 24.45 5.38
N ASP A 529 23.80 24.00 6.52
CA ASP A 529 25.06 23.26 6.66
C ASP A 529 24.85 21.75 6.81
N HIS A 530 23.60 21.30 6.96
CA HIS A 530 23.29 19.87 7.02
C HIS A 530 23.71 19.17 5.71
N PRO A 531 24.52 18.08 5.75
CA PRO A 531 25.09 17.45 4.56
C PRO A 531 24.05 17.03 3.50
N LEU A 532 22.90 16.50 3.94
CA LEU A 532 21.79 16.17 3.06
C LEU A 532 20.87 17.36 2.74
N VAL A 533 20.20 17.94 3.76
CA VAL A 533 19.17 18.99 3.57
C VAL A 533 19.73 20.29 3.02
N GLY A 534 21.01 20.60 3.24
CA GLY A 534 21.69 21.76 2.66
C GLY A 534 21.62 21.78 1.13
N THR A 535 21.54 20.60 0.50
CA THR A 535 21.36 20.49 -0.96
C THR A 535 20.02 21.04 -1.45
N LEU A 536 19.01 21.12 -0.58
CA LEU A 536 17.70 21.72 -0.85
C LEU A 536 17.65 23.15 -0.34
N ALA A 537 18.04 23.37 0.93
CA ALA A 537 17.91 24.64 1.62
C ALA A 537 18.69 25.78 0.95
N ARG A 538 19.88 25.50 0.40
CA ARG A 538 20.73 26.49 -0.31
C ARG A 538 20.11 26.97 -1.64
N ARG A 539 19.07 26.32 -2.15
CA ARG A 539 18.39 26.66 -3.42
C ARG A 539 17.03 27.34 -3.20
N LEU A 540 16.72 27.69 -1.96
CA LEU A 540 15.49 28.36 -1.56
C LEU A 540 15.76 29.82 -1.20
N ILE A 541 14.72 30.63 -1.32
CA ILE A 541 14.68 32.00 -0.82
C ILE A 541 14.17 31.95 0.62
N TRP A 542 14.87 32.60 1.52
CA TRP A 542 14.55 32.70 2.94
C TRP A 542 14.34 34.15 3.30
N THR A 543 13.67 34.40 4.40
CA THR A 543 13.56 35.73 5.01
C THR A 543 14.33 35.70 6.33
N VAL A 544 15.31 36.57 6.51
CA VAL A 544 16.06 36.75 7.77
C VAL A 544 15.72 38.13 8.32
N ASP A 545 15.08 38.20 9.49
CA ASP A 545 14.56 39.43 10.10
C ASP A 545 13.77 40.31 9.11
N GLY A 546 12.88 39.70 8.33
CA GLY A 546 12.07 40.39 7.31
C GLY A 546 12.78 40.66 5.98
N THR A 547 14.09 40.39 5.86
CA THR A 547 14.86 40.61 4.63
C THR A 547 14.98 39.32 3.81
N ALA A 548 14.45 39.35 2.58
CA ALA A 548 14.56 38.21 1.68
C ALA A 548 16.02 38.01 1.20
N CYS A 549 16.49 36.77 1.24
CA CYS A 549 17.84 36.37 0.86
C CYS A 549 17.89 34.93 0.30
N CYS A 550 18.94 34.62 -0.46
CA CYS A 550 19.21 33.28 -1.00
C CYS A 550 20.71 32.98 -0.89
N TRP A 551 21.07 31.70 -0.72
CA TRP A 551 22.47 31.30 -0.68
C TRP A 551 23.07 31.30 -2.08
N ALA A 552 24.09 32.12 -2.30
CA ALA A 552 24.83 32.19 -3.55
C ALA A 552 26.28 32.65 -3.30
N GLU A 553 27.23 32.05 -4.00
CA GLU A 553 28.67 32.37 -3.86
C GLU A 553 29.14 32.30 -2.40
N ASP A 554 28.76 31.22 -1.71
CA ASP A 554 29.14 30.92 -0.32
C ASP A 554 28.69 31.93 0.75
N ALA A 555 27.63 32.71 0.47
CA ALA A 555 27.00 33.60 1.45
C ALA A 555 25.48 33.73 1.25
N MET A 556 24.78 34.19 2.28
CA MET A 556 23.39 34.67 2.14
C MET A 556 23.40 36.04 1.47
N ARG A 557 22.70 36.17 0.34
CA ARG A 557 22.67 37.40 -0.46
C ARG A 557 21.24 37.89 -0.68
N THR A 558 21.06 39.21 -0.66
CA THR A 558 19.81 39.86 -1.06
C THR A 558 19.63 39.79 -2.58
N VAL A 559 18.46 40.19 -3.09
CA VAL A 559 18.15 40.17 -4.53
C VAL A 559 19.11 41.02 -5.38
N ASP A 560 19.70 42.06 -4.78
CA ASP A 560 20.69 42.94 -5.40
C ASP A 560 22.12 42.38 -5.35
N GLY A 561 22.30 41.20 -4.73
CA GLY A 561 23.60 40.52 -4.61
C GLY A 561 24.43 40.94 -3.40
N ALA A 562 23.95 41.84 -2.54
CA ALA A 562 24.65 42.24 -1.32
C ALA A 562 24.66 41.09 -0.30
N VAL A 563 25.81 40.88 0.37
CA VAL A 563 25.90 39.91 1.48
C VAL A 563 25.07 40.41 2.65
N LEU A 564 24.17 39.57 3.15
CA LEU A 564 23.33 39.87 4.30
C LEU A 564 24.05 39.50 5.59
N ASP A 565 24.10 40.42 6.55
CA ASP A 565 24.51 40.11 7.92
C ASP A 565 23.41 39.28 8.60
N CYS A 566 23.78 38.15 9.19
CA CYS A 566 22.83 37.20 9.78
C CYS A 566 23.25 36.86 11.21
N PRO A 567 22.85 37.70 12.20
CA PRO A 567 23.10 37.43 13.61
C PRO A 567 22.56 36.06 14.03
N ALA A 568 23.21 35.39 14.98
CA ALA A 568 22.82 34.06 15.45
C ALA A 568 21.37 33.98 15.98
N GLU A 569 20.88 35.08 16.55
CA GLU A 569 19.52 35.23 17.10
C GLU A 569 18.47 35.71 16.09
N ALA A 570 18.88 36.06 14.86
CA ALA A 570 17.95 36.52 13.83
C ALA A 570 16.90 35.43 13.52
N THR A 571 15.68 35.86 13.22
CA THR A 571 14.59 34.95 12.87
C THR A 571 14.65 34.62 11.38
N VAL A 572 14.55 33.33 11.06
CA VAL A 572 14.51 32.81 9.69
C VAL A 572 13.14 32.21 9.43
N GLU A 573 12.53 32.54 8.29
CA GLU A 573 11.32 31.88 7.76
C GLU A 573 11.46 31.62 6.24
N LEU A 574 10.64 30.73 5.69
CA LEU A 574 10.57 30.51 4.24
C LEU A 574 9.90 31.70 3.54
N TRP A 575 10.53 32.21 2.49
CA TRP A 575 9.94 33.29 1.69
C TRP A 575 8.76 32.78 0.84
N HIS A 576 7.75 33.63 0.66
CA HIS A 576 6.57 33.35 -0.16
C HIS A 576 6.20 34.55 -1.06
N PRO A 577 5.75 34.34 -2.30
CA PRO A 577 5.36 35.45 -3.19
C PRO A 577 4.04 36.14 -2.83
N ILE A 578 3.16 35.52 -2.04
CA ILE A 578 1.92 36.19 -1.60
C ILE A 578 2.27 37.43 -0.78
N GLY A 579 1.63 38.55 -1.08
CA GLY A 579 1.91 39.83 -0.42
C GLY A 579 3.18 40.54 -0.92
N GLN A 580 3.94 39.93 -1.83
CA GLN A 580 5.10 40.58 -2.45
C GLN A 580 4.69 41.36 -3.69
N PRO A 581 5.26 42.55 -3.94
CA PRO A 581 5.06 43.25 -5.20
C PRO A 581 5.56 42.42 -6.39
N VAL A 582 4.83 42.46 -7.51
CA VAL A 582 5.22 41.74 -8.74
C VAL A 582 6.68 42.02 -9.16
N PRO A 583 7.20 43.27 -9.12
CA PRO A 583 8.60 43.54 -9.45
C PRO A 583 9.60 42.80 -8.54
N ALA A 584 9.31 42.65 -7.25
CA ALA A 584 10.18 41.93 -6.32
C ALA A 584 10.22 40.43 -6.65
N VAL A 585 9.07 39.83 -6.98
CA VAL A 585 8.99 38.43 -7.42
C VAL A 585 9.78 38.21 -8.71
N LEU A 586 9.66 39.13 -9.68
CA LEU A 586 10.41 39.06 -10.93
C LEU A 586 11.92 39.18 -10.71
N ALA A 587 12.35 40.11 -9.85
CA ALA A 587 13.76 40.29 -9.51
C ALA A 587 14.37 39.03 -8.87
N TRP A 588 13.61 38.32 -8.02
CA TRP A 588 14.03 37.03 -7.48
C TRP A 588 14.14 35.94 -8.55
N ARG A 589 13.21 35.88 -9.50
CA ARG A 589 13.31 34.94 -10.63
C ARG A 589 14.57 35.20 -11.45
N GLU A 590 14.87 36.46 -11.75
CA GLU A 590 16.10 36.84 -12.45
C GLU A 590 17.35 36.51 -11.63
N PHE A 591 17.33 36.74 -10.30
CA PHE A 591 18.43 36.35 -9.42
C PHE A 591 18.74 34.85 -9.52
N LEU A 592 17.70 33.99 -9.46
CA LEU A 592 17.85 32.54 -9.57
C LEU A 592 18.41 32.13 -10.94
N GLU A 593 17.91 32.75 -12.02
CA GLU A 593 18.41 32.51 -13.37
C GLU A 593 19.88 32.91 -13.54
N ARG A 594 20.28 34.09 -13.04
CA ARG A 594 21.67 34.59 -13.11
C ARG A 594 22.66 33.66 -12.41
N HIS A 595 22.26 33.05 -11.29
CA HIS A 595 23.11 32.14 -10.51
C HIS A 595 22.95 30.66 -10.90
N GLY A 596 22.10 30.34 -11.89
CA GLY A 596 21.84 28.95 -12.30
C GLY A 596 21.21 28.10 -11.19
N ILE A 597 20.42 28.71 -10.30
CA ILE A 597 19.80 28.04 -9.16
C ILE A 597 18.45 27.44 -9.58
N THR A 598 18.37 26.11 -9.59
CA THR A 598 17.11 25.37 -9.77
C THR A 598 16.46 25.10 -8.42
N GLN A 599 15.28 25.68 -8.17
CA GLN A 599 14.56 25.48 -6.92
C GLN A 599 13.99 24.06 -6.80
N PRO A 600 14.03 23.45 -5.60
CA PRO A 600 13.54 22.07 -5.40
C PRO A 600 12.01 21.96 -5.55
N PHE A 601 11.28 23.07 -5.44
CA PHE A 601 9.85 23.21 -5.75
C PHE A 601 9.58 24.64 -6.23
N LYS A 602 8.39 24.89 -6.80
CA LYS A 602 7.97 26.24 -7.21
C LYS A 602 7.85 27.14 -5.97
N GLN A 603 8.81 28.04 -5.78
CA GLN A 603 8.77 29.07 -4.73
C GLN A 603 8.68 30.47 -5.35
N ALA A 604 9.67 30.92 -6.13
CA ALA A 604 9.60 32.19 -6.87
C ALA A 604 8.60 32.12 -8.04
N HIS A 605 8.42 30.93 -8.60
CA HIS A 605 7.43 30.62 -9.65
C HIS A 605 6.14 30.03 -9.08
N ARG A 606 5.90 30.19 -7.77
CA ARG A 606 4.71 29.66 -7.12
C ARG A 606 3.47 30.41 -7.55
N GLU A 607 2.43 29.65 -7.88
CA GLU A 607 1.12 30.18 -8.22
C GLU A 607 0.49 30.85 -7.00
N THR A 608 0.04 32.10 -7.14
CA THR A 608 -0.69 32.84 -6.09
C THR A 608 -2.13 33.04 -6.49
N TYR A 609 -3.08 32.76 -5.59
CA TYR A 609 -4.51 32.92 -5.84
C TYR A 609 -5.06 34.04 -4.97
N PRO A 610 -5.04 35.29 -5.45
CA PRO A 610 -5.79 36.34 -4.78
C PRO A 610 -7.30 36.06 -4.88
N ARG A 611 -8.06 36.58 -3.91
CA ARG A 611 -9.52 36.64 -3.99
C ARG A 611 -9.92 37.54 -5.15
N THR A 612 -10.95 37.13 -5.89
CA THR A 612 -11.53 37.88 -7.01
C THR A 612 -12.91 38.41 -6.64
N ASP A 613 -13.47 39.29 -7.47
CA ASP A 613 -14.84 39.81 -7.30
C ASP A 613 -15.89 38.68 -7.27
N ALA A 614 -15.64 37.57 -7.97
CA ALA A 614 -16.52 36.40 -7.94
C ALA A 614 -16.60 35.78 -6.53
N GLU A 615 -15.46 35.67 -5.82
CA GLU A 615 -15.45 35.23 -4.42
C GLU A 615 -16.03 36.30 -3.47
N GLY A 616 -15.96 37.59 -3.84
CA GLY A 616 -16.66 38.66 -3.14
C GLY A 616 -18.18 38.52 -3.24
N ALA A 617 -18.70 38.11 -4.40
CA ALA A 617 -20.13 37.92 -4.63
C ALA A 617 -20.71 36.67 -3.95
N THR A 618 -19.96 35.56 -3.92
CA THR A 618 -20.39 34.32 -3.24
C THR A 618 -20.21 34.38 -1.74
N GLY A 619 -19.25 35.18 -1.25
CA GLY A 619 -19.01 35.48 0.16
C GLY A 619 -18.35 34.34 0.96
N THR A 620 -18.91 33.13 0.93
CA THR A 620 -18.52 32.02 1.83
C THR A 620 -17.96 30.78 1.13
N TYR A 621 -17.96 30.75 -0.21
CA TYR A 621 -17.43 29.63 -0.99
C TYR A 621 -16.81 30.09 -2.32
N SER A 622 -15.87 29.33 -2.86
CA SER A 622 -15.33 29.57 -4.21
C SER A 622 -15.80 28.49 -5.18
N ASN A 623 -16.30 28.91 -6.34
CA ASN A 623 -16.68 28.06 -7.48
C ASN A 623 -15.55 27.91 -8.52
N ARG A 624 -14.35 28.45 -8.25
CA ARG A 624 -13.26 28.55 -9.25
C ARG A 624 -12.85 27.20 -9.85
N PHE A 625 -13.11 26.11 -9.12
CA PHE A 625 -12.78 24.73 -9.50
C PHE A 625 -13.99 23.79 -9.45
N ALA A 626 -15.21 24.34 -9.53
CA ALA A 626 -16.42 23.56 -9.66
C ALA A 626 -16.61 23.02 -11.09
N ALA A 627 -17.43 21.99 -11.24
CA ALA A 627 -17.82 21.38 -12.51
C ALA A 627 -16.67 20.74 -13.32
N HIS A 628 -15.65 20.19 -12.65
CA HIS A 628 -14.64 19.34 -13.30
C HIS A 628 -14.89 17.86 -13.04
N ILE A 629 -14.59 17.02 -14.05
CA ILE A 629 -14.63 15.57 -13.94
C ILE A 629 -13.22 15.04 -13.71
N VAL A 630 -12.96 14.50 -12.53
CA VAL A 630 -11.64 14.02 -12.09
C VAL A 630 -11.63 12.51 -11.87
N ARG A 631 -10.52 11.84 -12.17
CA ARG A 631 -10.30 10.42 -11.87
C ARG A 631 -10.15 10.22 -10.37
N GLN A 632 -11.08 9.47 -9.73
CA GLN A 632 -11.18 9.37 -8.27
C GLN A 632 -9.87 8.89 -7.61
N HIS A 633 -9.30 7.79 -8.10
CA HIS A 633 -8.10 7.19 -7.50
C HIS A 633 -6.87 8.12 -7.60
N GLN A 634 -6.74 8.82 -8.72
CA GLN A 634 -5.66 9.80 -8.92
C GLN A 634 -5.86 11.03 -8.02
N PHE A 635 -7.09 11.54 -7.94
CA PHE A 635 -7.48 12.60 -7.02
C PHE A 635 -7.15 12.23 -5.57
N HIS A 636 -7.58 11.05 -5.12
CA HIS A 636 -7.36 10.56 -3.76
C HIS A 636 -5.86 10.45 -3.42
N ALA A 637 -5.04 9.96 -4.34
CA ALA A 637 -3.59 9.90 -4.17
C ALA A 637 -2.94 11.29 -4.08
N LEU A 638 -3.34 12.23 -4.94
CA LEU A 638 -2.85 13.62 -4.89
C LEU A 638 -3.26 14.33 -3.60
N ALA A 639 -4.52 14.19 -3.20
CA ALA A 639 -5.07 14.73 -1.96
C ALA A 639 -4.25 14.24 -0.76
N ALA A 640 -3.99 12.93 -0.66
CA ALA A 640 -3.18 12.37 0.42
C ALA A 640 -1.75 12.95 0.48
N VAL A 641 -1.09 13.13 -0.68
CA VAL A 641 0.27 13.73 -0.74
C VAL A 641 0.29 15.19 -0.27
N ARG A 642 -0.79 15.94 -0.56
CA ARG A 642 -0.96 17.33 -0.09
C ARG A 642 -1.54 17.42 1.33
N GLY A 643 -1.71 16.28 2.02
CA GLY A 643 -2.19 16.21 3.40
C GLY A 643 -3.70 16.49 3.55
N TRP A 644 -4.46 16.28 2.47
CA TRP A 644 -5.92 16.27 2.51
C TRP A 644 -6.41 14.86 2.88
N ARG A 645 -7.41 14.79 3.75
CA ARG A 645 -8.15 13.57 4.05
C ARG A 645 -9.29 13.44 3.04
N SER A 646 -9.22 12.39 2.22
CA SER A 646 -10.27 12.00 1.27
C SER A 646 -10.61 10.53 1.48
N VAL A 647 -11.86 10.14 1.28
CA VAL A 647 -12.32 8.75 1.26
C VAL A 647 -12.79 8.43 -0.16
N LEU A 648 -12.54 7.21 -0.64
CA LEU A 648 -13.10 6.76 -1.91
C LEU A 648 -14.61 6.66 -1.76
N ARG A 649 -15.36 7.34 -2.63
CA ARG A 649 -16.81 7.22 -2.76
C ARG A 649 -17.13 5.91 -3.47
N MET A 650 -18.01 5.13 -2.86
CA MET A 650 -18.53 3.88 -3.41
C MET A 650 -19.89 4.13 -4.06
N MET A 651 -20.22 3.39 -5.10
CA MET A 651 -21.52 3.44 -5.76
C MET A 651 -22.52 2.57 -4.99
N VAL A 652 -22.84 3.02 -3.78
CA VAL A 652 -23.73 2.38 -2.80
C VAL A 652 -24.57 3.46 -2.12
N ASP A 653 -25.65 3.06 -1.47
CA ASP A 653 -26.49 3.95 -0.65
C ASP A 653 -25.80 4.24 0.70
N ASP A 654 -24.84 5.16 0.68
CA ASP A 654 -24.04 5.56 1.85
C ASP A 654 -23.63 7.04 1.77
N VAL A 655 -23.24 7.62 2.91
CA VAL A 655 -22.87 9.03 3.06
C VAL A 655 -21.37 9.19 3.29
N TYR A 656 -20.80 10.21 2.66
CA TYR A 656 -19.35 10.43 2.66
C TYR A 656 -19.02 11.88 3.04
N PRO A 657 -17.98 12.09 3.86
CA PRO A 657 -17.46 13.43 4.10
C PRO A 657 -16.78 14.00 2.85
N PRO A 658 -16.68 15.33 2.71
CA PRO A 658 -15.90 15.91 1.64
C PRO A 658 -14.40 15.65 1.88
N PRO A 659 -13.58 15.66 0.82
CA PRO A 659 -12.15 15.93 0.95
C PRO A 659 -11.89 17.15 1.84
N THR A 660 -11.07 16.97 2.88
CA THR A 660 -10.82 18.00 3.91
C THR A 660 -9.34 18.23 4.15
N ARG A 661 -8.98 19.47 4.45
CA ARG A 661 -7.63 19.88 4.89
C ARG A 661 -7.75 20.62 6.21
N GLU A 662 -7.26 20.00 7.27
CA GLU A 662 -7.11 20.67 8.56
C GLU A 662 -5.84 21.53 8.57
N LEU A 663 -5.96 22.71 9.16
CA LEU A 663 -4.93 23.74 9.27
C LEU A 663 -4.85 24.21 10.73
N PRO A 664 -4.28 23.38 11.63
CA PRO A 664 -4.30 23.63 13.07
C PRO A 664 -3.65 24.95 13.48
N GLU A 665 -2.57 25.35 12.81
CA GLU A 665 -1.84 26.60 13.07
C GLU A 665 -2.70 27.85 12.82
N TRP A 666 -3.74 27.69 12.02
CA TRP A 666 -4.70 28.75 11.67
C TRP A 666 -6.04 28.58 12.37
N GLY A 667 -6.29 27.45 13.04
CA GLY A 667 -7.60 27.10 13.60
C GLY A 667 -8.67 26.89 12.53
N LEU A 668 -8.28 26.49 11.31
CA LEU A 668 -9.16 26.39 10.15
C LEU A 668 -9.26 24.96 9.60
N ARG A 669 -10.36 24.66 8.91
CA ARG A 669 -10.53 23.51 8.03
C ARG A 669 -11.04 23.96 6.67
N ALA A 670 -10.37 23.55 5.60
CA ALA A 670 -10.89 23.68 4.24
C ALA A 670 -11.62 22.40 3.83
N GLU A 671 -12.73 22.54 3.12
CA GLU A 671 -13.50 21.44 2.53
C GLU A 671 -13.60 21.66 1.03
N PHE A 672 -13.36 20.61 0.24
CA PHE A 672 -13.55 20.61 -1.21
C PHE A 672 -14.64 19.61 -1.57
N TRP A 673 -15.79 20.12 -1.98
CA TRP A 673 -16.98 19.31 -2.21
C TRP A 673 -16.88 18.57 -3.54
N VAL A 674 -17.24 17.28 -3.50
CA VAL A 674 -17.21 16.37 -4.65
C VAL A 674 -18.40 15.40 -4.61
N ALA A 675 -18.78 14.86 -5.77
CA ALA A 675 -19.82 13.84 -5.93
C ALA A 675 -19.36 12.72 -6.87
N GLY A 676 -19.94 11.52 -6.74
CA GLY A 676 -19.74 10.44 -7.72
C GLY A 676 -20.19 10.89 -9.12
N ALA A 677 -19.38 10.63 -10.15
CA ALA A 677 -19.74 10.98 -11.53
C ALA A 677 -20.17 9.72 -12.29
N GLY A 678 -21.47 9.63 -12.57
CA GLY A 678 -22.07 8.50 -13.26
C GLY A 678 -23.08 7.73 -12.41
N ASP A 679 -23.78 6.81 -13.06
CA ASP A 679 -24.95 6.08 -12.56
C ASP A 679 -24.99 4.63 -13.05
N ASP A 680 -24.01 4.17 -13.83
CA ASP A 680 -23.90 2.81 -14.33
C ASP A 680 -22.77 2.05 -13.62
N TYR A 681 -23.13 1.01 -12.87
CA TYR A 681 -22.19 0.25 -12.05
C TYR A 681 -21.10 -0.45 -12.88
N GLU A 682 -21.44 -0.93 -14.08
CA GLU A 682 -20.48 -1.68 -14.91
C GLU A 682 -19.40 -0.78 -15.53
N SER A 683 -19.73 0.49 -15.78
CA SER A 683 -18.85 1.42 -16.51
C SER A 683 -18.32 2.60 -15.69
N ASP A 684 -18.94 2.91 -14.55
CA ASP A 684 -18.56 4.00 -13.65
C ASP A 684 -18.02 3.55 -12.31
N ALA A 685 -18.06 2.26 -11.99
CA ALA A 685 -17.43 1.69 -10.80
C ALA A 685 -16.30 0.72 -11.18
N ASN A 686 -15.35 0.52 -10.26
CA ASN A 686 -14.40 -0.59 -10.35
C ASN A 686 -15.01 -1.89 -9.77
N GLU A 687 -14.29 -3.01 -9.84
CA GLU A 687 -14.72 -4.30 -9.30
C GLU A 687 -15.08 -4.27 -7.81
N SER A 688 -14.56 -3.30 -7.05
CA SER A 688 -14.88 -3.11 -5.63
C SER A 688 -16.11 -2.23 -5.40
N GLY A 689 -16.72 -1.68 -6.44
CA GLY A 689 -17.84 -0.74 -6.38
C GLY A 689 -17.44 0.72 -6.14
N ALA A 690 -16.15 1.09 -6.22
CA ALA A 690 -15.72 2.47 -6.07
C ALA A 690 -15.89 3.25 -7.37
N TYR A 691 -16.40 4.48 -7.32
CA TYR A 691 -16.51 5.33 -8.50
C TYR A 691 -15.16 5.48 -9.22
N LEU A 692 -15.16 5.43 -10.56
CA LEU A 692 -13.98 5.70 -11.37
C LEU A 692 -13.68 7.20 -11.42
N ARG A 693 -14.72 8.04 -11.35
CA ARG A 693 -14.65 9.49 -11.54
C ARG A 693 -15.51 10.24 -10.52
N LEU A 694 -15.13 11.49 -10.25
CA LEU A 694 -15.86 12.42 -9.39
C LEU A 694 -16.16 13.71 -10.15
N ALA A 695 -17.29 14.34 -9.85
CA ALA A 695 -17.58 15.71 -10.19
C ALA A 695 -17.15 16.62 -9.04
N THR A 696 -16.42 17.69 -9.34
CA THR A 696 -15.98 18.69 -8.35
C THR A 696 -16.99 19.81 -8.21
N ASP A 697 -17.01 20.43 -7.02
CA ASP A 697 -17.89 21.56 -6.72
C ASP A 697 -17.13 22.62 -5.89
N GLN A 698 -17.69 23.06 -4.76
CA GLN A 698 -17.25 24.24 -4.02
C GLN A 698 -16.05 24.00 -3.11
N VAL A 699 -15.25 25.06 -2.91
CA VAL A 699 -14.26 25.14 -1.82
C VAL A 699 -14.80 26.06 -0.72
N ARG A 700 -14.79 25.57 0.53
CA ARG A 700 -15.30 26.27 1.72
C ARG A 700 -14.34 26.19 2.89
N PHE A 701 -14.45 27.13 3.83
CA PHE A 701 -13.64 27.19 5.05
C PHE A 701 -14.51 27.23 6.30
N TYR A 702 -14.07 26.54 7.35
CA TYR A 702 -14.76 26.43 8.63
C TYR A 702 -13.75 26.55 9.78
N PRO A 703 -14.19 26.90 11.00
CA PRO A 703 -13.42 26.64 12.21
C PRO A 703 -13.01 25.16 12.28
N ILE A 704 -11.81 24.87 12.78
CA ILE A 704 -11.27 23.49 12.77
C ILE A 704 -12.16 22.49 13.54
N ASP A 705 -12.83 22.96 14.58
CA ASP A 705 -13.73 22.23 15.47
C ASP A 705 -15.19 22.18 14.98
N ALA A 706 -15.50 22.81 13.84
CA ALA A 706 -16.83 22.75 13.25
C ALA A 706 -17.25 21.30 12.93
N PRO A 707 -18.52 20.91 13.10
CA PRO A 707 -19.02 19.61 12.65
C PRO A 707 -18.71 19.36 11.17
N GLN A 708 -18.35 18.12 10.83
CA GLN A 708 -18.01 17.75 9.46
C GLN A 708 -19.27 17.57 8.61
N HIS A 709 -19.26 18.10 7.38
CA HIS A 709 -20.34 17.85 6.42
C HIS A 709 -20.26 16.43 5.85
N GLN A 710 -21.39 15.90 5.42
CA GLN A 710 -21.49 14.66 4.67
C GLN A 710 -22.55 14.81 3.58
N ALA A 711 -22.37 14.10 2.47
CA ALA A 711 -23.34 14.01 1.39
C ALA A 711 -23.43 12.57 0.89
N HIS A 712 -24.58 12.19 0.33
CA HIS A 712 -24.77 10.89 -0.30
C HIS A 712 -23.71 10.63 -1.40
N ALA A 713 -23.37 9.37 -1.62
CA ALA A 713 -22.25 8.96 -2.48
C ALA A 713 -22.31 9.54 -3.90
N SER A 714 -23.50 9.50 -4.51
CA SER A 714 -23.80 10.00 -5.87
C SER A 714 -23.95 11.52 -5.97
N GLY A 715 -23.93 12.25 -4.84
CA GLY A 715 -24.14 13.70 -4.78
C GLY A 715 -25.32 14.09 -3.88
N GLY A 716 -25.70 15.36 -3.92
CA GLY A 716 -26.70 15.96 -3.02
C GLY A 716 -26.10 17.10 -2.19
N GLU A 717 -26.92 17.70 -1.34
CA GLU A 717 -26.47 18.75 -0.43
C GLU A 717 -25.55 18.17 0.65
N TYR A 718 -24.46 18.88 0.94
CA TYR A 718 -23.59 18.58 2.06
C TYR A 718 -24.19 19.13 3.34
N GLU A 719 -24.50 18.24 4.29
CA GLU A 719 -25.15 18.58 5.56
C GLU A 719 -24.28 18.19 6.76
N GLN A 720 -24.40 18.95 7.85
CA GLN A 720 -23.73 18.60 9.11
C GLN A 720 -24.60 17.63 9.90
N TRP A 721 -24.01 16.51 10.31
CA TRP A 721 -24.66 15.56 11.21
C TRP A 721 -24.37 15.99 12.65
N LEU A 722 -25.40 16.51 13.32
CA LEU A 722 -25.31 17.17 14.62
C LEU A 722 -25.91 16.27 15.72
N GLY A 723 -25.29 16.26 16.90
CA GLY A 723 -25.93 15.75 18.11
C GLY A 723 -27.10 16.65 18.54
N ALA A 724 -27.98 16.15 19.41
CA ALA A 724 -29.21 16.84 19.83
C ALA A 724 -29.00 18.28 20.36
N ASP A 725 -27.82 18.56 20.94
CA ASP A 725 -27.49 19.85 21.53
C ASP A 725 -26.54 20.71 20.65
N GLN A 726 -26.20 20.27 19.43
CA GLN A 726 -25.28 20.98 18.54
C GLN A 726 -26.03 21.80 17.49
N GLN A 727 -25.53 23.01 17.20
CA GLN A 727 -26.03 23.85 16.12
C GLN A 727 -25.12 23.76 14.88
N PRO A 728 -25.68 23.90 13.67
CA PRO A 728 -24.88 23.90 12.45
C PRO A 728 -23.94 25.11 12.45
N THR A 729 -22.67 24.87 12.10
CA THR A 729 -21.68 25.92 11.98
C THR A 729 -21.65 26.44 10.55
N ALA A 730 -21.96 27.73 10.36
CA ALA A 730 -21.89 28.37 9.05
C ALA A 730 -20.45 28.43 8.50
N PRO A 731 -20.25 28.40 7.17
CA PRO A 731 -18.94 28.63 6.57
C PRO A 731 -18.42 30.03 6.88
N LEU A 732 -17.10 30.16 7.00
CA LEU A 732 -16.43 31.43 7.22
C LEU A 732 -16.53 32.30 5.96
N PRO A 733 -16.70 33.62 6.12
CA PRO A 733 -16.51 34.57 5.01
C PRO A 733 -15.10 34.42 4.45
N LEU A 734 -14.98 34.29 3.12
CA LEU A 734 -13.68 34.15 2.46
C LEU A 734 -12.75 35.34 2.72
N GLU A 735 -13.30 36.50 3.08
CA GLU A 735 -12.53 37.67 3.49
C GLU A 735 -11.84 37.55 4.84
N SER A 736 -12.35 36.71 5.72
CA SER A 736 -11.72 36.40 7.01
C SER A 736 -10.60 35.36 6.90
N VAL A 737 -10.50 34.67 5.76
CA VAL A 737 -9.46 33.66 5.51
C VAL A 737 -8.15 34.36 5.14
N PRO A 738 -7.03 34.06 5.83
CA PRO A 738 -5.73 34.64 5.50
C PRO A 738 -5.35 34.39 4.03
N ALA A 739 -4.79 35.41 3.36
CA ALA A 739 -4.45 35.33 1.94
C ALA A 739 -3.49 34.18 1.60
N LEU A 740 -2.53 33.88 2.49
CA LEU A 740 -1.64 32.73 2.35
C LEU A 740 -2.44 31.42 2.38
N VAL A 741 -3.31 31.23 3.37
CA VAL A 741 -4.14 30.02 3.52
C VAL A 741 -5.03 29.82 2.30
N PHE A 742 -5.76 30.86 1.89
CA PHE A 742 -6.61 30.79 0.71
C PHE A 742 -5.80 30.45 -0.53
N SER A 743 -4.65 31.10 -0.75
CA SER A 743 -3.80 30.84 -1.90
C SER A 743 -3.29 29.40 -1.95
N GLU A 744 -2.82 28.86 -0.82
CA GLU A 744 -2.29 27.50 -0.75
C GLU A 744 -3.36 26.42 -0.94
N VAL A 745 -4.54 26.61 -0.34
CA VAL A 745 -5.69 25.70 -0.52
C VAL A 745 -6.14 25.70 -1.97
N MET A 746 -6.27 26.87 -2.59
CA MET A 746 -6.67 26.96 -4.00
C MET A 746 -5.61 26.38 -4.94
N ARG A 747 -4.33 26.47 -4.59
CA ARG A 747 -3.25 25.81 -5.35
C ARG A 747 -3.33 24.29 -5.27
N ASP A 748 -3.67 23.74 -4.10
CA ASP A 748 -3.90 22.30 -3.96
C ASP A 748 -5.07 21.84 -4.83
N VAL A 749 -6.17 22.60 -4.82
CA VAL A 749 -7.37 22.29 -5.62
C VAL A 749 -7.07 22.43 -7.12
N ASP A 750 -6.31 23.44 -7.56
CA ASP A 750 -5.84 23.56 -8.95
C ASP A 750 -4.99 22.35 -9.36
N LEU A 751 -4.11 21.85 -8.47
CA LEU A 751 -3.35 20.63 -8.73
C LEU A 751 -4.26 19.42 -8.92
N PHE A 752 -5.28 19.27 -8.06
CA PHE A 752 -6.23 18.15 -8.13
C PHE A 752 -6.98 18.14 -9.45
N VAL A 753 -7.57 19.28 -9.82
CA VAL A 753 -8.30 19.43 -11.08
C VAL A 753 -7.33 19.33 -12.27
N GLY A 754 -6.22 20.05 -12.22
CA GLY A 754 -5.22 20.15 -13.28
C GLY A 754 -4.47 18.86 -13.60
N VAL A 755 -4.45 17.87 -12.70
CA VAL A 755 -3.77 16.59 -12.92
C VAL A 755 -4.74 15.42 -13.02
N ALA A 756 -5.82 15.41 -12.23
CA ALA A 756 -6.78 14.32 -12.21
C ALA A 756 -7.92 14.48 -13.22
N SER A 757 -8.11 15.67 -13.82
CA SER A 757 -9.17 15.88 -14.82
C SER A 757 -9.02 14.94 -16.02
N VAL A 758 -10.14 14.36 -16.46
CA VAL A 758 -10.21 13.60 -17.72
C VAL A 758 -9.86 14.47 -18.93
N GLY A 759 -10.02 15.80 -18.83
CA GLY A 759 -9.66 16.76 -19.88
C GLY A 759 -8.16 16.84 -20.18
N ASN A 760 -7.30 16.28 -19.33
CA ASN A 760 -5.85 16.18 -19.59
C ASN A 760 -5.44 14.82 -20.17
N ASP A 761 -6.38 13.92 -20.40
CA ASP A 761 -6.09 12.61 -20.94
C ASP A 761 -6.10 12.64 -22.48
N PRO A 762 -4.94 12.48 -23.15
CA PRO A 762 -4.87 12.56 -24.61
C PRO A 762 -5.61 11.42 -25.33
N THR A 763 -5.97 10.34 -24.64
CA THR A 763 -6.71 9.22 -25.24
C THR A 763 -8.23 9.36 -25.07
N TRP A 764 -8.72 10.46 -24.47
CA TRP A 764 -10.13 10.63 -24.14
C TRP A 764 -10.94 11.40 -25.20
N SER A 765 -10.38 11.65 -26.38
CA SER A 765 -11.00 12.45 -27.45
C SER A 765 -12.31 11.86 -28.01
N ASP A 766 -12.50 10.55 -27.88
CA ASP A 766 -13.72 9.83 -28.28
C ASP A 766 -14.74 9.71 -27.14
N GLY A 767 -14.38 10.08 -25.91
CA GLY A 767 -15.20 9.93 -24.70
C GLY A 767 -15.11 8.54 -24.04
N GLY A 768 -14.14 7.70 -24.44
CA GLY A 768 -14.01 6.33 -23.97
C GLY A 768 -15.11 5.39 -24.52
N PRO A 769 -15.24 4.15 -23.98
CA PRO A 769 -16.12 3.11 -24.52
C PRO A 769 -17.60 3.51 -24.68
N GLY A 770 -18.09 4.48 -23.89
CA GLY A 770 -19.46 4.99 -23.94
C GLY A 770 -19.61 6.41 -24.47
N GLY A 771 -18.55 7.03 -25.01
CA GLY A 771 -18.62 8.41 -25.55
C GLY A 771 -18.86 9.52 -24.51
N ARG A 772 -18.63 9.24 -23.22
CA ARG A 772 -18.97 10.12 -22.09
C ARG A 772 -17.95 11.24 -21.89
N PHE A 773 -18.44 12.40 -21.43
CA PHE A 773 -17.64 13.60 -21.14
C PHE A 773 -16.84 14.15 -22.33
N ARG A 774 -17.22 13.79 -23.57
CA ARG A 774 -16.53 14.22 -24.79
C ARG A 774 -16.53 15.75 -24.95
N GLU A 775 -17.68 16.38 -24.70
CA GLU A 775 -17.83 17.84 -24.75
C GLU A 775 -16.99 18.53 -23.66
N TYR A 776 -17.00 17.99 -22.44
CA TYR A 776 -16.15 18.45 -21.35
C TYR A 776 -14.66 18.32 -21.69
N TRP A 777 -14.24 17.20 -22.28
CA TRP A 777 -12.86 16.99 -22.69
C TRP A 777 -12.44 18.02 -23.74
N ALA A 778 -13.29 18.28 -24.75
CA ALA A 778 -12.99 19.25 -25.81
C ALA A 778 -12.89 20.68 -25.26
N SER A 779 -13.81 21.08 -24.39
CA SER A 779 -13.81 22.42 -23.79
C SER A 779 -12.63 22.64 -22.84
N TYR A 780 -12.28 21.63 -22.04
CA TYR A 780 -11.15 21.71 -21.12
C TYR A 780 -9.80 21.65 -21.83
N SER A 781 -9.64 20.73 -22.79
CA SER A 781 -8.36 20.46 -23.48
C SER A 781 -7.76 21.67 -24.16
N PHE A 782 -8.60 22.60 -24.62
CA PHE A 782 -8.21 23.79 -25.39
C PHE A 782 -8.82 25.08 -24.82
N GLY A 783 -9.31 25.02 -23.58
CA GLY A 783 -9.98 26.12 -22.88
C GLY A 783 -9.02 27.21 -22.38
N GLU A 784 -9.48 28.03 -21.44
CA GLU A 784 -8.63 29.06 -20.83
C GLU A 784 -7.52 28.47 -19.95
N LEU A 785 -6.40 29.20 -19.82
CA LEU A 785 -5.26 28.74 -19.02
C LEU A 785 -5.53 28.86 -17.52
N SER A 786 -5.37 27.75 -16.78
CA SER A 786 -5.28 27.78 -15.32
C SER A 786 -4.07 28.59 -14.84
N ALA A 787 -4.01 28.97 -13.56
CA ALA A 787 -2.88 29.73 -13.01
C ALA A 787 -1.54 28.97 -13.18
N THR A 788 -1.55 27.65 -12.99
CA THR A 788 -0.40 26.78 -13.26
C THR A 788 0.02 26.82 -14.74
N ALA A 789 -0.94 26.93 -15.67
CA ALA A 789 -0.66 27.03 -17.10
C ALA A 789 -0.16 28.42 -17.53
N GLN A 790 -0.66 29.48 -16.90
CA GLN A 790 -0.16 30.85 -17.10
C GLN A 790 1.29 30.99 -16.63
N THR A 791 1.63 30.42 -15.46
CA THR A 791 3.01 30.39 -14.96
C THR A 791 3.95 29.67 -15.94
N ARG A 792 3.49 28.56 -16.55
CA ARG A 792 4.25 27.87 -17.60
C ARG A 792 4.40 28.71 -18.87
N ARG A 793 3.35 29.41 -19.31
CA ARG A 793 3.43 30.35 -20.44
C ARG A 793 4.50 31.40 -20.19
N ASP A 794 4.45 32.08 -19.04
CA ASP A 794 5.37 33.18 -18.71
C ASP A 794 6.82 32.69 -18.56
N LEU A 795 7.00 31.43 -18.15
CA LEU A 795 8.30 30.77 -18.15
C LEU A 795 8.79 30.45 -19.56
N LEU A 796 7.93 29.85 -20.40
CA LEU A 796 8.28 29.52 -21.78
C LEU A 796 8.63 30.78 -22.59
N THR A 797 7.93 31.89 -22.40
CA THR A 797 8.28 33.18 -23.03
C THR A 797 9.74 33.59 -22.77
N ARG A 798 10.27 33.25 -21.59
CA ARG A 798 11.67 33.55 -21.21
C ARG A 798 12.66 32.47 -21.64
N LEU A 799 12.26 31.19 -21.63
CA LEU A 799 13.12 30.06 -21.97
C LEU A 799 13.27 29.85 -23.48
N LEU A 800 12.18 29.99 -24.25
CA LEU A 800 12.14 29.67 -25.68
C LEU A 800 13.24 30.35 -26.51
N PRO A 801 13.58 31.65 -26.30
CA PRO A 801 14.65 32.31 -27.05
C PRO A 801 16.03 31.68 -26.88
N ARG A 802 16.24 30.88 -25.81
CA ARG A 802 17.50 30.19 -25.51
C ARG A 802 17.54 28.76 -26.07
N LEU A 803 16.46 28.28 -26.69
CA LEU A 803 16.37 26.93 -27.24
C LEU A 803 16.77 26.88 -28.71
N ALA A 804 17.30 25.73 -29.15
CA ALA A 804 17.66 25.50 -30.56
C ALA A 804 16.47 25.61 -31.54
N ILE A 805 15.23 25.51 -31.03
CA ILE A 805 13.99 25.60 -31.82
C ILE A 805 13.36 27.00 -31.80
N ALA A 806 14.05 28.02 -31.27
CA ALA A 806 13.49 29.36 -31.06
C ALA A 806 12.83 29.95 -32.32
N GLU A 807 13.49 29.88 -33.49
CA GLU A 807 12.98 30.43 -34.76
C GLU A 807 11.74 29.70 -35.31
N ARG A 808 11.40 28.54 -34.74
CA ARG A 808 10.24 27.72 -35.09
C ARG A 808 9.11 27.85 -34.07
N CYS A 809 9.30 28.59 -32.98
CA CYS A 809 8.36 28.65 -31.85
C CYS A 809 7.83 30.06 -31.60
N GLU A 810 6.53 30.16 -31.35
CA GLU A 810 5.86 31.41 -30.98
C GLU A 810 4.81 31.14 -29.89
N ILE A 811 4.74 32.00 -28.87
CA ILE A 811 3.64 31.95 -27.89
C ILE A 811 2.45 32.75 -28.44
N ALA A 812 1.36 32.05 -28.76
CA ALA A 812 0.13 32.63 -29.29
C ALA A 812 -1.02 32.40 -28.30
N GLY A 813 -1.23 33.35 -27.39
CA GLY A 813 -2.26 33.29 -26.36
C GLY A 813 -2.08 32.10 -25.42
N ARG A 814 -2.95 31.09 -25.55
CA ARG A 814 -2.96 29.85 -24.75
C ARG A 814 -2.16 28.68 -25.37
N PHE A 815 -1.55 28.91 -26.53
CA PHE A 815 -0.81 27.89 -27.26
C PHE A 815 0.67 28.26 -27.42
N LEU A 816 1.52 27.23 -27.42
CA LEU A 816 2.83 27.27 -28.06
C LEU A 816 2.67 26.80 -29.51
N ARG A 817 2.82 27.72 -30.45
CA ARG A 817 2.78 27.44 -31.89
C ARG A 817 4.18 27.02 -32.34
N VAL A 818 4.27 25.88 -33.02
CA VAL A 818 5.52 25.24 -33.46
C VAL A 818 5.44 24.98 -34.96
N ARG A 819 6.34 25.60 -35.73
CA ARG A 819 6.46 25.38 -37.18
C ARG A 819 7.37 24.19 -37.45
N GLY A 820 6.80 23.06 -37.88
CA GLY A 820 7.53 21.92 -38.44
C GLY A 820 7.83 22.11 -39.93
N ASP A 821 8.40 21.08 -40.56
CA ASP A 821 8.64 21.08 -42.01
C ASP A 821 7.41 20.56 -42.80
N LEU A 822 6.50 19.82 -42.15
CA LEU A 822 5.27 19.26 -42.74
C LEU A 822 4.02 20.07 -42.39
N ARG A 823 3.86 20.44 -41.11
CA ARG A 823 2.71 21.21 -40.62
C ARG A 823 3.13 22.22 -39.54
N THR A 824 2.21 23.12 -39.20
CA THR A 824 2.31 23.96 -37.99
C THR A 824 1.41 23.37 -36.90
N TYR A 825 1.92 23.34 -35.67
CA TYR A 825 1.29 22.70 -34.53
C TYR A 825 0.99 23.71 -33.43
N LYS A 826 -0.16 23.61 -32.78
CA LYS A 826 -0.52 24.42 -31.60
C LYS A 826 -0.61 23.51 -30.39
N ILE A 827 0.35 23.63 -29.47
CA ILE A 827 0.40 22.86 -28.23
C ILE A 827 -0.26 23.69 -27.14
N HIS A 828 -1.37 23.21 -26.58
CA HIS A 828 -2.07 23.91 -25.50
C HIS A 828 -1.20 23.93 -24.25
N LEU A 829 -0.97 25.12 -23.70
CA LEU A 829 -0.06 25.31 -22.57
C LEU A 829 -0.61 24.77 -21.25
N GLY A 830 -1.91 24.44 -21.18
CA GLY A 830 -2.55 23.82 -20.01
C GLY A 830 -2.42 22.30 -19.99
N SER A 831 -2.96 21.67 -21.04
CA SER A 831 -3.14 20.21 -21.18
C SER A 831 -1.99 19.51 -21.92
N GLY A 832 -1.20 20.26 -22.71
CA GLY A 832 -0.22 19.70 -23.63
C GLY A 832 -0.85 19.03 -24.87
N ASN A 833 -2.17 19.15 -25.08
CA ASN A 833 -2.86 18.63 -26.27
C ASN A 833 -2.52 19.46 -27.51
N ILE A 834 -2.52 18.83 -28.68
CA ILE A 834 -1.97 19.41 -29.91
C ILE A 834 -3.05 19.52 -30.98
N LEU A 835 -3.11 20.68 -31.64
CA LEU A 835 -3.89 20.91 -32.86
C LEU A 835 -2.94 21.13 -34.05
N MET A 836 -3.31 20.65 -35.23
CA MET A 836 -2.56 20.84 -36.48
C MET A 836 -3.27 21.88 -37.36
N GLU A 837 -2.54 22.93 -37.75
CA GLU A 837 -3.03 23.91 -38.71
C GLU A 837 -3.05 23.33 -40.15
N PRO A 838 -3.95 23.82 -41.04
CA PRO A 838 -4.90 24.93 -40.83
C PRO A 838 -6.29 24.55 -40.27
N GLN A 839 -6.67 23.27 -40.25
CA GLN A 839 -8.03 22.84 -39.83
C GLN A 839 -8.21 22.64 -38.31
N ASP A 840 -7.15 22.84 -37.53
CA ASP A 840 -7.12 22.51 -36.10
C ASP A 840 -7.47 21.04 -35.82
N GLU A 841 -6.94 20.14 -36.64
CA GLU A 841 -7.08 18.69 -36.44
C GLU A 841 -6.32 18.24 -35.20
N TYR A 842 -6.97 17.46 -34.33
CA TYR A 842 -6.33 16.94 -33.13
C TYR A 842 -5.21 15.95 -33.47
N LEU A 843 -4.05 16.12 -32.84
CA LEU A 843 -2.91 15.20 -32.93
C LEU A 843 -2.68 14.54 -31.57
N CYS A 844 -2.94 13.23 -31.50
CA CYS A 844 -2.72 12.43 -30.30
C CYS A 844 -1.27 11.93 -30.25
N ILE A 845 -0.52 12.43 -29.26
CA ILE A 845 0.84 11.94 -28.92
C ILE A 845 0.82 11.52 -27.45
N VAL A 846 0.96 10.22 -27.23
CA VAL A 846 1.07 9.62 -25.89
C VAL A 846 2.56 9.51 -25.54
N PRO A 847 3.05 10.20 -24.49
CA PRO A 847 4.44 10.12 -24.09
C PRO A 847 4.76 8.72 -23.54
N ASP A 848 5.85 8.11 -24.01
CA ASP A 848 6.40 6.91 -23.39
C ASP A 848 6.97 7.28 -22.02
N ARG A 849 6.37 6.72 -20.95
CA ARG A 849 6.76 6.99 -19.56
C ARG A 849 8.17 6.48 -19.22
N SER A 850 8.77 5.65 -20.07
CA SER A 850 10.10 5.08 -19.88
C SER A 850 11.21 5.81 -20.64
N ALA A 851 10.87 6.73 -21.55
CA ALA A 851 11.85 7.47 -22.34
C ALA A 851 12.41 8.68 -21.56
N PRO A 852 13.73 8.99 -21.67
CA PRO A 852 14.30 10.22 -21.10
C PRO A 852 13.65 11.44 -21.73
N SER A 853 13.41 12.49 -20.94
CA SER A 853 12.47 13.58 -21.26
C SER A 853 12.89 14.52 -22.41
N GLY A 854 13.98 14.25 -23.11
CA GLY A 854 14.49 15.10 -24.20
C GLY A 854 14.90 16.51 -23.74
N THR A 855 14.79 16.79 -22.44
CA THR A 855 15.16 18.06 -21.78
C THR A 855 16.50 17.95 -21.04
N ASP A 856 17.25 16.86 -21.23
CA ASP A 856 18.53 16.63 -20.56
C ASP A 856 19.51 17.76 -20.88
N GLY A 857 20.00 18.45 -19.86
CA GLY A 857 20.91 19.59 -19.98
C GLY A 857 20.24 20.96 -20.16
N LEU A 858 18.90 21.03 -20.21
CA LEU A 858 18.18 22.31 -20.21
C LEU A 858 18.01 22.81 -18.77
N PHE A 859 18.45 24.05 -18.50
CA PHE A 859 18.15 24.71 -17.23
C PHE A 859 16.64 24.96 -17.09
N LEU A 860 16.05 24.40 -16.04
CA LEU A 860 14.72 24.75 -15.57
C LEU A 860 14.84 25.44 -14.21
N PRO A 861 14.04 26.49 -13.93
CA PRO A 861 14.15 27.25 -12.68
C PRO A 861 13.63 26.48 -11.46
N PHE A 862 12.91 25.37 -11.66
CA PHE A 862 12.44 24.49 -10.60
C PHE A 862 12.25 23.06 -11.10
N GLU A 863 12.20 22.12 -10.15
CA GLU A 863 11.96 20.70 -10.40
C GLU A 863 10.46 20.36 -10.36
N GLY A 864 10.04 19.28 -11.04
CA GLY A 864 8.74 18.62 -10.81
C GLY A 864 7.54 19.01 -11.69
N ASP A 865 7.67 19.97 -12.64
CA ASP A 865 6.57 20.28 -13.57
C ASP A 865 6.60 19.39 -14.82
N ARG A 866 5.88 18.26 -14.72
CA ARG A 866 5.82 17.25 -15.77
C ARG A 866 5.15 17.76 -17.04
N THR A 867 4.20 18.68 -16.95
CA THR A 867 3.49 19.19 -18.12
C THR A 867 4.35 20.18 -18.89
N LEU A 868 5.16 21.00 -18.22
CA LEU A 868 6.18 21.81 -18.89
C LEU A 868 7.16 20.94 -19.68
N ALA A 869 7.70 19.89 -19.05
CA ALA A 869 8.59 18.94 -19.72
C ALA A 869 7.91 18.26 -20.93
N LEU A 870 6.63 17.89 -20.79
CA LEU A 870 5.83 17.33 -21.88
C LEU A 870 5.65 18.31 -23.04
N VAL A 871 5.31 19.57 -22.76
CA VAL A 871 5.14 20.62 -23.77
C VAL A 871 6.46 20.87 -24.52
N LEU A 872 7.58 20.96 -23.80
CA LEU A 872 8.91 21.13 -24.39
C LEU A 872 9.32 19.92 -25.24
N SER A 873 9.13 18.70 -24.74
CA SER A 873 9.41 17.46 -25.49
C SER A 873 8.60 17.39 -26.79
N LYS A 874 7.29 17.70 -26.73
CA LYS A 874 6.42 17.78 -27.91
C LYS A 874 6.88 18.88 -28.87
N ALA A 875 7.25 20.06 -28.38
CA ALA A 875 7.74 21.14 -29.23
C ALA A 875 9.04 20.75 -29.97
N ILE A 876 10.00 20.12 -29.28
CA ILE A 876 11.24 19.66 -29.90
C ILE A 876 10.98 18.58 -30.95
N LEU A 877 10.10 17.60 -30.64
CA LEU A 877 9.71 16.54 -31.56
C LEU A 877 9.05 17.11 -32.83
N LEU A 878 8.07 18.00 -32.66
CA LEU A 878 7.27 18.57 -33.75
C LEU A 878 8.02 19.61 -34.57
N ALA A 879 8.98 20.32 -33.98
CA ALA A 879 9.89 21.19 -34.72
C ALA A 879 10.74 20.41 -35.74
N GLY A 880 10.92 19.09 -35.57
CA GLY A 880 11.60 18.20 -36.51
C GLY A 880 10.69 17.10 -37.05
N ASP A 881 9.42 17.42 -37.38
CA ASP A 881 8.37 16.47 -37.78
C ASP A 881 8.74 15.49 -38.92
N THR A 882 9.67 15.85 -39.81
CA THR A 882 10.22 14.97 -40.86
C THR A 882 11.08 13.83 -40.33
N ARG A 883 11.63 13.95 -39.13
CA ARG A 883 12.49 12.95 -38.47
C ARG A 883 11.72 11.98 -37.59
N ILE A 884 10.40 12.17 -37.44
CA ILE A 884 9.56 11.29 -36.62
C ILE A 884 9.41 9.93 -37.33
N THR A 885 9.81 8.86 -36.65
CA THR A 885 9.73 7.48 -37.17
C THR A 885 8.54 6.68 -36.63
N ASP A 886 7.88 7.18 -35.58
CA ASP A 886 6.72 6.52 -34.97
C ASP A 886 5.54 6.50 -35.95
N ARG A 887 5.14 5.30 -36.39
CA ARG A 887 4.05 5.12 -37.35
C ARG A 887 2.71 5.62 -36.85
N THR A 888 2.46 5.61 -35.54
CA THR A 888 1.20 6.09 -34.95
C THR A 888 1.07 7.62 -35.07
N ILE A 889 2.19 8.34 -34.99
CA ILE A 889 2.24 9.80 -35.15
C ILE A 889 2.27 10.18 -36.62
N VAL A 890 3.12 9.52 -37.43
CA VAL A 890 3.29 9.83 -38.86
C VAL A 890 1.98 9.71 -39.64
N ARG A 891 1.17 8.67 -39.36
CA ARG A 891 -0.16 8.49 -39.98
C ARG A 891 -1.16 9.60 -39.67
N GLN A 892 -1.02 10.28 -38.53
CA GLN A 892 -1.89 11.41 -38.18
C GLN A 892 -1.44 12.71 -38.86
N ILE A 893 -0.12 12.93 -39.00
CA ILE A 893 0.45 14.13 -39.64
C ILE A 893 0.31 14.08 -41.17
N ARG A 894 0.48 12.89 -41.74
CA ARG A 894 0.36 12.57 -43.18
C ARG A 894 -0.81 11.59 -43.38
N PRO A 895 -2.06 12.06 -43.26
CA PRO A 895 -3.24 11.22 -43.45
C PRO A 895 -3.29 10.58 -44.84
#